data_AF-A0A517YE19-F1
#
_entry.id   AF-A0A517YE19-F1
#
_cell.length_a   1.000
_cell.length_b   1.000
_cell.length_c   1.000
_cell.angle_alpha   90.00
_cell.angle_beta   90.00
_cell.angle_gamma   90.00
#
_symmetry.space_group_name_H-M   'P 1'
#
loop_
_entity.id
_entity.type
_entity.pdbx_description
1 polymer ?
#
loop_
_entity_poly.entity_id
_entity_poly.type
_entity_poly.pdbx_seq_one_letter_code
_entity_poly.pdbx_strand_id
1 'polypeptide(L)'
;MRNLILPPNRSKRQKTKPPGNTDAVQPVQYPVGAGVIVRTQSQEIFISAEDDQAAKEFAECLVAADVSAVTVELRELEQWSPHFRWTAFQAIAETSPQVTLAGKLSHSAKQNLFVCCLSAIRNYEDLDHMVAIRQAMCEAAALVYPTQIGETVAKIREAYKRQHLPQPKKSELEAAIKNLARTNDGVMANEGPEGIARRYVASLASDTSNPEDVHVPRLLRYRETWQRFDGQVWREVSAERVETGVVQMLQVAGTGQATKPLLRDVMLHLQGLCSLVESRLEGPLWIDDAAASTSASPYVACRNGLLDLSPVLAGTGLPDFFNFSPRHFSAVQLGFDFDPTAKCPLWMQTIQQILPRKGKHDRRRERFQEFGGWALAENGPRMEKVCILLGTGANGKSTVLNVLEAVLGRDNVSHVALEHLSHSFRPSQMKGKLANICNDLNRVEKFHEGVLKQLVSGDALQIERKGIDAETFVPRAKLMYGTNSLPAINDRSSGVFRRLLIIPFTESFSAVNADKYLGTKLLGELPGIANWFLDGLIRLVKHGRFSACKTCDAIERQHQIDSDPFIQFFGEYCELDPNKSEELPFLFNIYKTFCKANNRLAVNSSEFARRLEEQVGAKCTRPDGPPPRRRILRGLKYVGSRHFA
;
A
#
# COMPACT_ATOMS: atom_id res chain seq x y z
N MET A 1 58.31 -13.30 6.27
CA MET A 1 59.44 -13.18 5.30
C MET A 1 58.82 -12.83 3.96
N ARG A 2 59.16 -11.79 3.18
CA ARG A 2 60.10 -10.64 3.18
C ARG A 2 59.42 -9.68 2.17
N ASN A 3 58.96 -8.48 2.56
CA ASN A 3 59.64 -7.17 2.44
C ASN A 3 60.54 -6.94 1.22
N LEU A 4 60.52 -5.68 0.75
CA LEU A 4 61.56 -4.84 0.09
C LEU A 4 61.11 -4.31 -1.29
N ILE A 5 61.17 -3.02 -1.70
CA ILE A 5 62.03 -1.86 -1.37
C ILE A 5 61.42 -0.56 -1.99
N LEU A 6 61.41 0.55 -1.23
CA LEU A 6 61.46 1.96 -1.69
C LEU A 6 62.92 2.31 -2.07
N PRO A 7 63.27 3.27 -2.96
CA PRO A 7 63.45 4.70 -2.55
C PRO A 7 63.43 5.72 -3.75
N PRO A 8 64.05 6.93 -3.69
CA PRO A 8 63.58 8.17 -3.04
C PRO A 8 63.68 9.43 -3.98
N ASN A 9 63.21 10.62 -3.57
CA ASN A 9 64.06 11.76 -3.13
C ASN A 9 63.34 13.13 -3.13
N ARG A 10 63.79 14.00 -2.21
CA ARG A 10 63.28 15.31 -1.80
C ARG A 10 63.89 16.50 -2.60
N SER A 11 63.27 17.68 -2.37
CA SER A 11 63.86 19.04 -2.21
C SER A 11 63.71 19.98 -3.43
N LYS A 12 63.38 21.29 -3.40
CA LYS A 12 63.49 22.45 -2.45
C LYS A 12 62.48 23.56 -2.87
N ARG A 13 61.76 24.23 -1.93
CA ARG A 13 61.89 25.65 -1.39
C ARG A 13 61.80 26.79 -2.46
N GLN A 14 61.14 27.96 -2.30
CA GLN A 14 60.76 28.81 -1.14
C GLN A 14 59.82 29.97 -1.59
N LYS A 15 58.71 30.27 -0.87
CA LYS A 15 58.35 31.50 -0.07
C LYS A 15 58.14 32.82 -0.85
N THR A 16 57.03 33.57 -0.66
CA THR A 16 56.74 34.39 0.56
C THR A 16 55.23 34.62 0.90
N LYS A 17 54.92 34.59 2.21
CA LYS A 17 53.72 35.08 2.98
C LYS A 17 54.02 36.51 3.53
N PRO A 18 53.19 37.28 4.32
CA PRO A 18 52.09 36.92 5.28
C PRO A 18 50.95 38.00 5.36
N PRO A 19 50.15 38.19 6.46
CA PRO A 19 49.72 37.37 7.63
C PRO A 19 48.16 37.21 7.68
N GLY A 20 47.47 36.47 8.56
CA GLY A 20 47.82 35.69 9.75
C GLY A 20 46.57 35.14 10.47
N ASN A 21 46.75 33.95 11.08
CA ASN A 21 46.07 33.36 12.26
C ASN A 21 44.61 32.88 12.16
N THR A 22 44.19 31.67 12.58
CA THR A 22 44.70 30.71 13.60
C THR A 22 44.44 29.24 13.21
N ASP A 23 45.12 28.34 13.94
CA ASP A 23 45.38 26.92 13.67
C ASP A 23 44.17 25.99 13.50
N ALA A 24 44.33 25.01 12.59
CA ALA A 24 43.49 23.82 12.51
C ALA A 24 43.88 22.84 13.64
N VAL A 25 42.95 22.61 14.56
CA VAL A 25 43.07 21.61 15.63
C VAL A 25 43.01 20.20 15.02
N GLN A 26 44.00 19.35 15.30
CA GLN A 26 43.96 17.93 14.93
C GLN A 26 42.90 17.20 15.76
N PRO A 27 42.20 16.19 15.19
CA PRO A 27 41.19 15.43 15.92
C PRO A 27 41.87 14.63 17.05
N VAL A 28 41.46 14.90 18.28
CA VAL A 28 41.93 14.20 19.47
C VAL A 28 41.30 12.80 19.49
N GLN A 29 42.12 11.74 19.55
CA GLN A 29 41.64 10.38 19.75
C GLN A 29 41.42 10.13 21.24
N TYR A 30 40.18 9.84 21.64
CA TYR A 30 39.82 9.51 23.01
C TYR A 30 39.66 7.99 23.21
N PRO A 31 40.03 7.45 24.39
CA PRO A 31 39.89 6.02 24.69
C PRO A 31 38.42 5.58 24.66
N VAL A 32 38.18 4.38 24.14
CA VAL A 32 36.84 3.79 24.01
C VAL A 32 36.39 3.25 25.37
N GLY A 33 35.30 3.81 25.90
CA GLY A 33 34.63 3.36 27.11
C GLY A 33 34.95 4.22 28.34
N ALA A 34 33.89 4.79 28.94
CA ALA A 34 33.87 5.56 30.19
C ALA A 34 34.20 7.08 30.12
N GLY A 35 33.74 7.80 29.08
CA GLY A 35 33.75 9.27 29.09
C GLY A 35 32.79 9.91 28.07
N VAL A 36 32.50 11.20 28.26
CA VAL A 36 31.53 12.02 27.51
C VAL A 36 32.27 13.14 26.79
N ILE A 37 31.92 13.41 25.53
CA ILE A 37 32.45 14.55 24.77
C ILE A 37 31.42 15.68 24.79
N VAL A 38 31.76 16.78 25.46
CA VAL A 38 30.96 18.01 25.46
C VAL A 38 31.49 18.92 24.36
N ARG A 39 30.63 19.29 23.42
CA ARG A 39 30.99 20.20 22.33
C ARG A 39 30.47 21.60 22.63
N THR A 40 31.35 22.59 22.59
CA THR A 40 31.05 24.03 22.65
C THR A 40 31.47 24.70 21.34
N GLN A 41 31.14 25.99 21.13
CA GLN A 41 31.53 26.70 19.89
C GLN A 41 33.04 26.83 19.70
N SER A 42 33.82 26.71 20.77
CA SER A 42 35.26 26.95 20.77
C SER A 42 36.11 25.74 21.16
N GLN A 43 35.55 24.71 21.81
CA GLN A 43 36.29 23.54 22.30
C GLN A 43 35.44 22.26 22.36
N GLU A 44 36.08 21.11 22.14
CA GLU A 44 35.56 19.80 22.55
C GLU A 44 36.23 19.38 23.86
N ILE A 45 35.44 19.04 24.88
CA ILE A 45 35.90 18.67 26.22
C ILE A 45 35.54 17.22 26.46
N PHE A 46 36.53 16.36 26.70
CA PHE A 46 36.29 14.97 27.11
C PHE A 46 36.26 14.88 28.63
N ILE A 47 35.17 14.35 29.17
CA ILE A 47 34.90 14.24 30.60
C ILE A 47 34.80 12.74 30.94
N SER A 48 35.67 12.25 31.82
CA SER A 48 35.63 10.87 32.30
C SER A 48 34.33 10.59 33.08
N ALA A 49 33.66 9.47 32.82
CA ALA A 49 32.33 9.13 33.34
C ALA A 49 32.34 8.46 34.73
N GLU A 50 33.45 8.53 35.48
CA GLU A 50 33.63 7.73 36.70
C GLU A 50 33.89 8.54 37.98
N ASP A 51 33.84 9.88 37.98
CA ASP A 51 34.12 10.68 39.20
C ASP A 51 33.12 11.84 39.41
N ASP A 52 32.78 12.12 40.68
CA ASP A 52 31.90 13.22 41.10
C ASP A 52 32.49 14.60 40.72
N GLN A 53 33.82 14.67 40.65
CA GLN A 53 34.55 15.85 40.20
C GLN A 53 34.26 16.17 38.72
N ALA A 54 34.16 15.13 37.88
CA ALA A 54 33.90 15.26 36.46
C ALA A 54 32.45 15.71 36.18
N ALA A 55 31.50 15.32 37.04
CA ALA A 55 30.12 15.79 36.99
C ALA A 55 29.99 17.27 37.38
N LYS A 56 30.81 17.76 38.33
CA LYS A 56 30.90 19.19 38.67
C LYS A 56 31.54 20.01 37.55
N GLU A 57 32.61 19.52 36.95
CA GLU A 57 33.26 20.17 35.79
C GLU A 57 32.30 20.28 34.60
N PHE A 58 31.48 19.25 34.35
CA PHE A 58 30.41 19.27 33.36
C PHE A 58 29.37 20.38 33.63
N ALA A 59 28.92 20.49 34.88
CA ALA A 59 27.97 21.51 35.30
C ALA A 59 28.53 22.93 35.16
N GLU A 60 29.78 23.15 35.58
CA GLU A 60 30.47 24.43 35.44
C GLU A 60 30.66 24.82 33.96
N CYS A 61 31.00 23.87 33.09
CA CYS A 61 31.06 24.11 31.64
C CYS A 61 29.70 24.48 31.04
N LEU A 62 28.61 23.85 31.47
CA LEU A 62 27.25 24.18 31.02
C LEU A 62 26.80 25.57 31.46
N VAL A 63 27.25 26.02 32.64
CA VAL A 63 26.93 27.36 33.19
C VAL A 63 27.81 28.44 32.56
N ALA A 64 29.07 28.13 32.22
CA ALA A 64 30.02 29.06 31.61
C ALA A 64 29.83 29.24 30.09
N ALA A 65 29.29 28.23 29.39
CA ALA A 65 28.98 28.32 27.97
C ALA A 65 27.62 29.00 27.74
N ASP A 66 27.54 29.91 26.76
CA ASP A 66 26.26 30.45 26.30
C ASP A 66 25.36 29.27 25.84
N VAL A 67 24.31 28.99 26.61
CA VAL A 67 23.55 27.72 26.68
C VAL A 67 22.85 27.34 25.36
N SER A 68 22.88 28.24 24.37
CA SER A 68 22.39 28.03 23.01
C SER A 68 23.28 27.11 22.16
N ALA A 69 24.53 26.83 22.57
CA ALA A 69 25.51 26.15 21.73
C ALA A 69 25.93 24.73 22.17
N VAL A 70 25.42 24.23 23.29
CA VAL A 70 25.76 22.89 23.78
C VAL A 70 24.78 21.87 23.21
N THR A 71 25.31 20.91 22.45
CA THR A 71 24.54 19.75 21.94
C THR A 71 25.10 18.48 22.56
N VAL A 72 24.25 17.75 23.28
CA VAL A 72 24.55 16.40 23.78
C VAL A 72 23.56 15.46 23.12
N GLU A 73 24.04 14.45 22.40
CA GLU A 73 23.17 13.49 21.72
C GLU A 73 22.46 12.59 22.75
N LEU A 74 21.15 12.36 22.55
CA LEU A 74 20.31 11.54 23.45
C LEU A 74 20.88 10.13 23.70
N ARG A 75 21.55 9.54 22.70
CA ARG A 75 22.18 8.22 22.80
C ARG A 75 23.40 8.20 23.73
N GLU A 76 24.06 9.33 23.93
CA GLU A 76 25.22 9.45 24.83
C GLU A 76 24.77 9.59 26.28
N LEU A 77 23.64 10.29 26.53
CA LEU A 77 23.04 10.43 27.85
C LEU A 77 22.55 9.10 28.43
N GLU A 78 22.03 8.21 27.57
CA GLU A 78 21.59 6.87 27.99
C GLU A 78 22.73 5.95 28.43
N GLN A 79 23.99 6.28 28.10
CA GLN A 79 25.17 5.52 28.50
C GLN A 79 25.72 5.92 29.88
N TRP A 80 25.24 7.04 30.46
CA TRP A 80 25.76 7.51 31.75
C TRP A 80 25.27 6.64 32.91
N SER A 81 26.10 6.46 33.94
CA SER A 81 25.63 5.83 35.17
C SER A 81 24.53 6.69 35.83
N PRO A 82 23.54 6.07 36.50
CA PRO A 82 22.50 6.83 37.20
C PRO A 82 23.07 7.81 38.23
N HIS A 83 24.20 7.44 38.85
CA HIS A 83 24.92 8.26 39.81
C HIS A 83 25.50 9.52 39.19
N PHE A 84 26.19 9.38 38.06
CA PHE A 84 26.78 10.50 37.34
C PHE A 84 25.73 11.50 36.85
N ARG A 85 24.59 11.01 36.33
CA ARG A 85 23.44 11.85 35.93
C ARG A 85 22.93 12.70 37.10
N TRP A 86 22.93 12.12 38.30
CA TRP A 86 22.46 12.78 39.50
C TRP A 86 23.45 13.82 40.04
N THR A 87 24.73 13.47 40.15
CA THR A 87 25.77 14.41 40.61
C THR A 87 25.87 15.61 39.66
N ALA A 88 25.74 15.39 38.34
CA ALA A 88 25.73 16.46 37.35
C ALA A 88 24.53 17.40 37.53
N PHE A 89 23.36 16.83 37.84
CA PHE A 89 22.16 17.61 38.13
C PHE A 89 22.31 18.45 39.42
N GLN A 90 22.82 17.86 40.51
CA GLN A 90 23.06 18.58 41.76
C GLN A 90 24.04 19.73 41.56
N ALA A 91 25.14 19.49 40.84
CA ALA A 91 26.13 20.50 40.56
C ALA A 91 25.56 21.69 39.75
N ILE A 92 24.68 21.44 38.77
CA ILE A 92 23.97 22.48 38.01
C ILE A 92 23.03 23.29 38.92
N ALA A 93 22.34 22.62 39.84
CA ALA A 93 21.44 23.28 40.78
C ALA A 93 22.19 24.14 41.82
N GLU A 94 23.37 23.70 42.26
CA GLU A 94 24.20 24.40 43.26
C GLU A 94 24.95 25.61 42.69
N THR A 95 25.40 25.56 41.43
CA THR A 95 26.18 26.65 40.81
C THR A 95 25.37 27.88 40.42
N SER A 96 24.04 27.85 40.49
CA SER A 96 23.21 29.01 40.13
C SER A 96 21.85 29.05 40.86
N PRO A 97 21.81 29.47 42.14
CA PRO A 97 20.57 29.59 42.90
C PRO A 97 19.60 30.69 42.39
N GLN A 98 19.97 31.45 41.34
CA GLN A 98 19.14 32.51 40.73
C GLN A 98 18.68 32.23 39.29
N VAL A 99 19.00 31.06 38.72
CA VAL A 99 18.52 30.70 37.37
C VAL A 99 17.15 30.06 37.50
N THR A 100 16.08 30.83 37.28
CA THR A 100 14.78 30.27 36.90
C THR A 100 14.98 29.47 35.62
N LEU A 101 14.94 28.13 35.69
CA LEU A 101 15.20 27.21 34.55
C LEU A 101 14.27 27.45 33.34
N ALA A 102 13.22 28.24 33.51
CA ALA A 102 12.24 28.57 32.48
C ALA A 102 12.79 29.43 31.33
N GLY A 103 13.74 30.35 31.60
CA GLY A 103 14.03 31.47 30.68
C GLY A 103 15.20 31.32 29.70
N LYS A 104 16.20 30.47 29.98
CA LYS A 104 17.49 30.49 29.25
C LYS A 104 17.94 29.18 28.62
N LEU A 105 17.19 28.08 28.78
CA LEU A 105 17.54 26.77 28.22
C LEU A 105 16.91 26.54 26.84
N SER A 106 17.68 25.96 25.90
CA SER A 106 17.19 25.50 24.60
C SER A 106 16.21 24.32 24.75
N HIS A 107 15.34 24.09 23.75
CA HIS A 107 14.34 23.01 23.80
C HIS A 107 14.98 21.62 23.95
N SER A 108 16.12 21.40 23.29
CA SER A 108 16.89 20.15 23.37
C SER A 108 17.53 19.96 24.76
N ALA A 109 18.07 21.03 25.36
CA ALA A 109 18.58 20.98 26.72
C ALA A 109 17.48 20.65 27.75
N LYS A 110 16.27 21.17 27.57
CA LYS A 110 15.10 20.86 28.41
C LYS A 110 14.67 19.39 28.29
N GLN A 111 14.68 18.81 27.08
CA GLN A 111 14.39 17.39 26.86
C GLN A 111 15.43 16.47 27.50
N ASN A 112 16.72 16.81 27.35
CA ASN A 112 17.81 16.05 27.95
C ASN A 112 17.73 16.07 29.49
N LEU A 113 17.42 17.24 30.09
CA LEU A 113 17.19 17.36 31.53
C LEU A 113 16.04 16.47 32.01
N PHE A 114 14.95 16.40 31.25
CA PHE A 114 13.77 15.60 31.58
C PHE A 114 14.06 14.09 31.55
N VAL A 115 14.83 13.62 30.56
CA VAL A 115 15.27 12.21 30.46
C VAL A 115 16.21 11.85 31.61
N CYS A 116 17.13 12.74 31.99
CA CYS A 116 17.99 12.55 33.16
C CYS A 116 17.18 12.43 34.46
N CYS A 117 16.18 13.28 34.67
CA CYS A 117 15.30 13.21 35.84
C CYS A 117 14.49 11.92 35.89
N LEU A 118 13.91 11.48 34.77
CA LEU A 118 13.15 10.21 34.68
C LEU A 118 14.03 8.99 34.96
N SER A 119 15.28 9.02 34.49
CA SER A 119 16.26 7.96 34.75
C SER A 119 16.73 7.92 36.20
N ALA A 120 16.85 9.07 36.86
CA ALA A 120 17.23 9.14 38.27
C ALA A 120 16.13 8.57 39.18
N ILE A 121 14.86 8.90 38.89
CA ILE A 121 13.69 8.40 39.63
C ILE A 121 13.57 6.87 39.56
N ARG A 122 13.95 6.26 38.43
CA ARG A 122 13.89 4.80 38.27
C ARG A 122 14.89 4.04 39.14
N ASN A 123 15.97 4.71 39.57
CA ASN A 123 17.15 4.04 40.12
C ASN A 123 17.55 4.48 41.54
N TYR A 124 16.92 5.52 42.11
CA TYR A 124 17.24 6.04 43.45
C TYR A 124 16.12 5.82 44.47
N GLU A 125 16.48 5.28 45.64
CA GLU A 125 15.55 4.99 46.75
C GLU A 125 15.58 6.03 47.89
N ASP A 126 16.47 7.03 47.83
CA ASP A 126 16.65 8.04 48.90
C ASP A 126 15.69 9.25 48.76
N LEU A 127 15.14 9.67 49.89
CA LEU A 127 13.99 10.56 50.00
C LEU A 127 14.33 12.05 49.83
N ASP A 128 15.50 12.49 50.30
CA ASP A 128 15.92 13.89 50.16
C ASP A 128 16.28 14.23 48.70
N HIS A 129 16.79 13.25 47.98
CA HIS A 129 17.07 13.30 46.55
C HIS A 129 15.79 13.45 45.71
N MET A 130 14.72 12.74 46.08
CA MET A 130 13.42 12.79 45.40
C MET A 130 12.71 14.15 45.51
N VAL A 131 12.92 14.90 46.60
CA VAL A 131 12.35 16.25 46.78
C VAL A 131 13.05 17.29 45.91
N ALA A 132 14.37 17.18 45.73
CA ALA A 132 15.13 18.06 44.84
C ALA A 132 14.86 17.77 43.35
N ILE A 133 14.76 16.49 42.96
CA ILE A 133 14.30 16.07 41.61
C ILE A 133 12.92 16.67 41.30
N ARG A 134 12.03 16.68 42.30
CA ARG A 134 10.66 17.21 42.22
C ARG A 134 10.61 18.72 41.95
N GLN A 135 11.46 19.54 42.58
CA GLN A 135 11.47 20.99 42.34
C GLN A 135 11.85 21.30 40.88
N ALA A 136 12.89 20.64 40.36
CA ALA A 136 13.34 20.85 38.98
C ALA A 136 12.40 20.24 37.92
N MET A 137 11.74 19.12 38.21
CA MET A 137 10.72 18.56 37.32
C MET A 137 9.47 19.43 37.26
N CYS A 138 9.07 20.08 38.35
CA CYS A 138 7.96 21.04 38.34
C CYS A 138 8.20 22.22 37.38
N GLU A 139 9.46 22.67 37.26
CA GLU A 139 9.84 23.76 36.36
C GLU A 139 10.04 23.28 34.91
N ALA A 140 10.53 22.05 34.69
CA ALA A 140 10.75 21.48 33.36
C ALA A 140 9.47 20.90 32.70
N ALA A 141 8.57 20.28 33.48
CA ALA A 141 7.38 19.59 32.98
C ALA A 141 6.29 20.53 32.46
N ALA A 142 6.26 21.79 32.92
CA ALA A 142 5.30 22.80 32.46
C ALA A 142 5.47 23.19 30.97
N LEU A 143 6.56 22.78 30.30
CA LEU A 143 6.96 23.31 28.99
C LEU A 143 7.07 22.29 27.84
N VAL A 144 7.06 20.97 28.08
CA VAL A 144 7.50 19.99 27.05
C VAL A 144 6.48 18.87 26.71
N TYR A 145 5.82 18.21 27.66
CA TYR A 145 4.82 17.16 27.36
C TYR A 145 3.75 17.00 28.46
N PRO A 146 2.51 17.53 28.25
CA PRO A 146 1.42 17.39 29.23
C PRO A 146 0.93 15.94 29.45
N THR A 147 1.06 15.08 28.43
CA THR A 147 0.50 13.72 28.42
C THR A 147 1.25 12.73 29.31
N GLN A 148 2.56 12.91 29.52
CA GLN A 148 3.36 12.01 30.36
C GLN A 148 3.32 12.36 31.86
N ILE A 149 2.75 13.52 32.22
CA ILE A 149 2.63 13.98 33.61
C ILE A 149 1.70 13.04 34.40
N GLY A 150 0.59 12.60 33.80
CA GLY A 150 -0.37 11.70 34.44
C GLY A 150 0.22 10.34 34.83
N GLU A 151 0.95 9.71 33.90
CA GLU A 151 1.64 8.44 34.17
C GLU A 151 2.76 8.59 35.19
N THR A 152 3.52 9.68 35.10
CA THR A 152 4.63 9.93 36.02
C THR A 152 4.12 10.16 37.44
N VAL A 153 3.03 10.94 37.59
CA VAL A 153 2.33 11.14 38.87
C VAL A 153 1.77 9.82 39.41
N ALA A 154 1.24 8.93 38.55
CA ALA A 154 0.76 7.62 38.95
C ALA A 154 1.90 6.71 39.46
N LYS A 155 3.03 6.66 38.74
CA LYS A 155 4.24 5.89 39.12
C LYS A 155 4.85 6.42 40.43
N ILE A 156 4.87 7.73 40.63
CA ILE A 156 5.31 8.35 41.89
C ILE A 156 4.36 7.99 43.04
N ARG A 157 3.03 8.02 42.83
CA ARG A 157 2.04 7.57 43.84
C ARG A 157 2.21 6.09 44.20
N GLU A 158 2.58 5.26 43.23
CA GLU A 158 2.80 3.83 43.44
C GLU A 158 4.10 3.56 44.20
N ALA A 159 5.20 4.22 43.85
CA ALA A 159 6.45 4.16 44.60
C ALA A 159 6.27 4.65 46.05
N TYR A 160 5.47 5.70 46.24
CA TYR A 160 5.12 6.24 47.55
C TYR A 160 4.27 5.28 48.41
N LYS A 161 3.31 4.56 47.83
CA LYS A 161 2.54 3.53 48.56
C LYS A 161 3.43 2.42 49.14
N ARG A 162 4.61 2.20 48.56
CA ARG A 162 5.56 1.17 48.98
C ARG A 162 6.50 1.62 50.11
N GLN A 163 6.62 2.92 50.41
CA GLN A 163 7.52 3.45 51.43
C GLN A 163 6.76 4.10 52.61
N HIS A 164 7.02 3.65 53.84
CA HIS A 164 6.43 4.22 55.07
C HIS A 164 7.11 5.54 55.48
N LEU A 165 6.52 6.67 55.09
CA LEU A 165 7.06 8.02 55.30
C LEU A 165 6.62 8.69 56.63
N PRO A 166 7.48 9.50 57.29
CA PRO A 166 7.09 10.37 58.41
C PRO A 166 6.13 11.51 58.00
N GLN A 167 5.15 11.81 58.87
CA GLN A 167 4.02 12.72 58.65
C GLN A 167 4.30 14.12 58.03
N PRO A 168 5.40 14.86 58.36
CA PRO A 168 5.61 16.20 57.79
C PRO A 168 5.99 16.20 56.29
N LYS A 169 6.73 15.20 55.81
CA LYS A 169 7.10 15.09 54.38
C LYS A 169 5.93 14.60 53.51
N LYS A 170 4.99 13.87 54.11
CA LYS A 170 3.76 13.36 53.48
C LYS A 170 2.79 14.49 53.10
N SER A 171 2.56 15.45 53.99
CA SER A 171 1.62 16.56 53.76
C SER A 171 2.12 17.54 52.69
N GLU A 172 3.42 17.84 52.67
CA GLU A 172 4.05 18.69 51.65
C GLU A 172 4.02 18.07 50.24
N LEU A 173 4.14 16.74 50.16
CA LEU A 173 4.07 15.98 48.91
C LEU A 173 2.62 15.88 48.40
N GLU A 174 1.65 15.61 49.28
CA GLU A 174 0.22 15.61 48.95
C GLU A 174 -0.25 16.99 48.48
N ALA A 175 0.21 18.07 49.12
CA ALA A 175 -0.06 19.43 48.70
C ALA A 175 0.49 19.74 47.29
N ALA A 176 1.69 19.27 46.96
CA ALA A 176 2.24 19.48 45.62
C ALA A 176 1.65 18.57 44.55
N ILE A 177 1.28 17.33 44.84
CA ILE A 177 0.50 16.49 43.92
C ILE A 177 -0.84 17.17 43.61
N LYS A 178 -1.47 17.78 44.62
CA LYS A 178 -2.72 18.54 44.47
C LYS A 178 -2.51 19.83 43.66
N ASN A 179 -1.36 20.49 43.81
CA ASN A 179 -0.99 21.64 42.99
C ASN A 179 -0.63 21.26 41.55
N LEU A 180 0.03 20.11 41.32
CA LEU A 180 0.33 19.53 40.00
C LEU A 180 -0.93 19.12 39.25
N ALA A 181 -1.87 18.50 39.97
CA ALA A 181 -3.20 18.23 39.43
C ALA A 181 -3.90 19.54 39.07
N ARG A 182 -3.83 20.58 39.91
CA ARG A 182 -4.39 21.91 39.62
C ARG A 182 -3.71 22.66 38.48
N THR A 183 -2.40 22.56 38.29
CA THR A 183 -1.70 23.19 37.16
C THR A 183 -1.94 22.41 35.88
N ASN A 184 -2.02 21.08 35.92
CA ASN A 184 -2.44 20.28 34.77
C ASN A 184 -3.91 20.58 34.43
N ASP A 185 -4.83 20.57 35.41
CA ASP A 185 -6.23 20.95 35.23
C ASP A 185 -6.38 22.40 34.74
N GLY A 186 -5.52 23.32 35.18
CA GLY A 186 -5.53 24.73 34.75
C GLY A 186 -5.00 24.97 33.33
N VAL A 187 -4.00 24.19 32.89
CA VAL A 187 -3.52 24.17 31.49
C VAL A 187 -4.53 23.46 30.59
N MET A 188 -5.17 22.41 31.09
CA MET A 188 -6.15 21.59 30.36
C MET A 188 -7.56 22.24 30.30
N ALA A 189 -7.88 23.15 31.23
CA ALA A 189 -9.13 23.93 31.22
C ALA A 189 -9.14 25.11 30.22
N ASN A 190 -7.97 25.53 29.72
CA ASN A 190 -7.82 26.63 28.76
C ASN A 190 -7.30 26.17 27.39
N GLU A 191 -7.30 24.87 27.12
CA GLU A 191 -6.85 24.34 25.85
C GLU A 191 -7.85 24.69 24.74
N GLY A 192 -7.44 25.57 23.82
CA GLY A 192 -8.25 25.94 22.66
C GLY A 192 -8.52 24.74 21.73
N PRO A 193 -9.44 24.87 20.76
CA PRO A 193 -9.83 23.80 19.84
C PRO A 193 -8.66 23.12 19.11
N GLU A 194 -7.61 23.88 18.76
CA GLU A 194 -6.39 23.35 18.14
C GLU A 194 -5.61 22.40 19.07
N GLY A 195 -5.46 22.77 20.35
CA GLY A 195 -4.75 21.94 21.33
C GLY A 195 -5.47 20.61 21.54
N ILE A 196 -6.80 20.66 21.70
CA ILE A 196 -7.64 19.47 21.78
C ILE A 196 -7.47 18.58 20.55
N ALA A 197 -7.43 19.15 19.34
CA ALA A 197 -7.22 18.40 18.11
C ALA A 197 -5.84 17.72 18.08
N ARG A 198 -4.76 18.44 18.42
CA ARG A 198 -3.40 17.87 18.50
C ARG A 198 -3.30 16.76 19.55
N ARG A 199 -3.91 16.96 20.72
CA ARG A 199 -3.96 15.96 21.79
C ARG A 199 -4.72 14.72 21.34
N TYR A 200 -5.84 14.88 20.63
CA TYR A 200 -6.59 13.75 20.08
C TYR A 200 -5.74 12.94 19.10
N VAL A 201 -5.06 13.58 18.14
CA VAL A 201 -4.14 12.89 17.22
C VAL A 201 -3.01 12.18 17.98
N ALA A 202 -2.40 12.85 18.95
CA ALA A 202 -1.34 12.25 19.78
C ALA A 202 -1.83 11.06 20.61
N SER A 203 -3.08 11.11 21.10
CA SER A 203 -3.68 10.00 21.86
C SER A 203 -3.91 8.75 21.02
N LEU A 204 -4.01 8.91 19.69
CA LEU A 204 -4.12 7.79 18.76
C LEU A 204 -2.76 7.15 18.47
N ALA A 205 -1.65 7.87 18.68
CA ALA A 205 -0.30 7.35 18.57
C ALA A 205 0.08 6.59 19.86
N SER A 206 -0.52 5.41 20.08
CA SER A 206 -0.14 4.52 21.17
C SER A 206 1.18 3.78 20.89
N ASP A 207 1.88 3.36 21.95
CA ASP A 207 3.15 2.62 21.97
C ASP A 207 3.34 1.73 20.73
N THR A 208 4.14 2.24 19.80
CA THR A 208 4.55 1.49 18.62
C THR A 208 5.75 0.65 18.99
N SER A 209 5.79 -0.61 18.54
CA SER A 209 7.00 -1.43 18.63
C SER A 209 8.12 -0.92 17.72
N ASN A 210 7.78 -0.08 16.73
CA ASN A 210 8.71 0.51 15.79
C ASN A 210 8.98 2.00 16.12
N PRO A 211 10.20 2.37 16.58
CA PRO A 211 10.56 3.75 16.90
C PRO A 211 10.36 4.74 15.75
N GLU A 212 10.44 4.28 14.50
CA GLU A 212 10.25 5.12 13.31
C GLU A 212 8.79 5.54 13.09
N ASP A 213 7.82 4.81 13.66
CA ASP A 213 6.39 5.03 13.44
C ASP A 213 5.72 5.92 14.50
N VAL A 214 6.50 6.42 15.47
CA VAL A 214 6.03 7.24 16.62
C VAL A 214 5.41 8.56 16.16
N HIS A 215 5.94 9.16 15.09
CA HIS A 215 5.49 10.45 14.57
C HIS A 215 4.45 10.33 13.44
N VAL A 216 4.15 9.12 12.99
CA VAL A 216 3.24 8.91 11.85
C VAL A 216 1.79 9.09 12.33
N PRO A 217 0.94 9.86 11.62
CA PRO A 217 -0.47 9.99 11.98
C PRO A 217 -1.19 8.64 11.96
N ARG A 218 -2.20 8.48 12.84
CA ARG A 218 -3.12 7.32 12.86
C ARG A 218 -4.52 7.64 12.38
N LEU A 219 -4.75 8.92 12.08
CA LEU A 219 -5.96 9.46 11.52
C LEU A 219 -5.57 10.36 10.35
N LEU A 220 -6.20 10.14 9.20
CA LEU A 220 -5.98 10.92 8.00
C LEU A 220 -7.33 11.29 7.39
N ARG A 221 -7.39 12.43 6.72
CA ARG A 221 -8.48 12.81 5.82
C ARG A 221 -7.99 12.64 4.40
N TYR A 222 -8.65 11.75 3.66
CA TYR A 222 -8.32 11.40 2.28
C TYR A 222 -9.58 11.45 1.43
N ARG A 223 -9.57 12.27 0.37
CA ARG A 223 -10.71 12.45 -0.57
C ARG A 223 -12.06 12.66 0.15
N GLU A 224 -12.12 13.63 1.06
CA GLU A 224 -13.31 13.96 1.87
C GLU A 224 -13.76 12.88 2.86
N THR A 225 -13.06 11.75 2.94
CA THR A 225 -13.34 10.69 3.92
C THR A 225 -12.29 10.67 5.01
N TRP A 226 -12.66 10.21 6.21
CA TRP A 226 -11.73 9.97 7.29
C TRP A 226 -11.24 8.53 7.24
N GLN A 227 -9.95 8.34 7.48
CA GLN A 227 -9.28 7.05 7.46
C GLN A 227 -8.55 6.89 8.78
N ARG A 228 -8.73 5.75 9.45
CA ARG A 228 -8.08 5.43 10.72
C ARG A 228 -7.28 4.15 10.59
N PHE A 229 -6.04 4.16 11.07
CA PHE A 229 -5.24 2.96 11.19
C PHE A 229 -5.72 2.13 12.39
N ASP A 230 -6.09 0.87 12.16
CA ASP A 230 -6.60 -0.05 13.19
C ASP A 230 -5.50 -0.86 13.90
N GLY A 231 -4.24 -0.61 13.54
CA GLY A 231 -3.07 -1.38 13.98
C GLY A 231 -2.53 -2.32 12.90
N GLN A 232 -3.33 -2.61 11.86
CA GLN A 232 -2.96 -3.49 10.76
C GLN A 232 -3.12 -2.80 9.41
N VAL A 233 -4.27 -2.17 9.17
CA VAL A 233 -4.64 -1.48 7.93
C VAL A 233 -5.43 -0.20 8.19
N TRP A 234 -5.62 0.60 7.14
CA TRP A 234 -6.44 1.81 7.18
C TRP A 234 -7.89 1.49 6.86
N ARG A 235 -8.81 2.00 7.68
CA ARG A 235 -10.25 1.82 7.53
C ARG A 235 -10.94 3.17 7.40
N GLU A 236 -11.89 3.25 6.49
CA GLU A 236 -12.76 4.41 6.40
C GLU A 236 -13.63 4.51 7.66
N VAL A 237 -13.70 5.70 8.24
CA VAL A 237 -14.50 6.01 9.42
C VAL A 237 -15.37 7.23 9.12
N SER A 238 -16.58 7.27 9.69
CA SER A 238 -17.46 8.43 9.54
C SER A 238 -16.95 9.62 10.37
N ALA A 239 -17.32 10.84 9.96
CA ALA A 239 -17.03 12.04 10.76
C ALA A 239 -17.63 11.94 12.17
N GLU A 240 -18.85 11.42 12.30
CA GLU A 240 -19.51 11.17 13.59
C GLU A 240 -18.69 10.24 14.50
N ARG A 241 -18.00 9.25 13.93
CA ARG A 241 -17.14 8.34 14.70
C ARG A 241 -15.89 9.06 15.22
N VAL A 242 -15.33 9.97 14.42
CA VAL A 242 -14.20 10.83 14.83
C VAL A 242 -14.65 11.78 15.94
N GLU A 243 -15.80 12.44 15.79
CA GLU A 243 -16.40 13.32 16.80
C GLU A 243 -16.63 12.57 18.12
N THR A 244 -17.18 11.35 18.05
CA THR A 244 -17.39 10.50 19.23
C THR A 244 -16.07 10.21 19.96
N GLY A 245 -14.99 9.96 19.22
CA GLY A 245 -13.66 9.75 19.80
C GLY A 245 -13.12 10.99 20.52
N VAL A 246 -13.33 12.18 19.95
CA VAL A 246 -12.97 13.47 20.58
C VAL A 246 -13.78 13.67 21.87
N VAL A 247 -15.09 13.43 21.83
CA VAL A 247 -15.98 13.54 23.01
C VAL A 247 -15.51 12.59 24.13
N GLN A 248 -15.20 11.34 23.79
CA GLN A 248 -14.71 10.35 24.75
C GLN A 248 -13.39 10.79 25.41
N MET A 249 -12.45 11.32 24.62
CA MET A 249 -11.19 11.85 25.15
C MET A 249 -11.43 13.01 26.14
N LEU A 250 -12.31 13.96 25.80
CA LEU A 250 -12.63 15.10 26.66
C LEU A 250 -13.30 14.67 27.98
N GLN A 251 -14.20 13.68 27.92
CA GLN A 251 -14.84 13.12 29.11
C GLN A 251 -13.84 12.43 30.05
N VAL A 252 -12.91 11.66 29.50
CA VAL A 252 -11.88 10.96 30.29
C VAL A 252 -10.89 11.93 30.91
N ALA A 253 -10.53 13.00 30.21
CA ALA A 253 -9.58 14.01 30.70
C ALA A 253 -10.17 14.95 31.77
N GLY A 254 -11.49 14.88 32.06
CA GLY A 254 -12.16 15.80 32.99
C GLY A 254 -12.27 17.24 32.46
N THR A 255 -11.89 17.48 31.20
CA THR A 255 -11.81 18.79 30.56
C THR A 255 -13.16 19.17 29.93
N GLY A 256 -14.13 19.53 30.79
CA GLY A 256 -15.35 20.24 30.38
C GLY A 256 -16.40 19.47 29.57
N GLN A 257 -17.58 20.09 29.40
CA GLN A 257 -18.67 19.56 28.58
C GLN A 257 -18.36 19.75 27.09
N ALA A 258 -18.43 18.67 26.31
CA ALA A 258 -18.31 18.72 24.85
C ALA A 258 -19.53 19.43 24.25
N THR A 259 -19.38 20.73 23.96
CA THR A 259 -20.43 21.52 23.29
C THR A 259 -20.32 21.38 21.76
N LYS A 260 -21.44 21.53 21.04
CA LYS A 260 -21.44 21.47 19.57
C LYS A 260 -20.50 22.49 18.90
N PRO A 261 -20.41 23.76 19.35
CA PRO A 261 -19.47 24.73 18.77
C PRO A 261 -18.01 24.29 18.94
N LEU A 262 -17.64 23.81 20.13
CA LEU A 262 -16.29 23.31 20.39
C LEU A 262 -15.92 22.15 19.47
N LEU A 263 -16.82 21.17 19.33
CA LEU A 263 -16.58 20.01 18.45
C LEU A 263 -16.41 20.44 17.00
N ARG A 264 -17.21 21.39 16.51
CA ARG A 264 -17.07 21.93 15.16
C ARG A 264 -15.67 22.53 14.92
N ASP A 265 -15.19 23.33 15.86
CA ASP A 265 -13.89 23.99 15.75
C ASP A 265 -12.73 22.97 15.84
N VAL A 266 -12.84 21.98 16.74
CA VAL A 266 -11.87 20.88 16.85
C VAL A 266 -11.82 20.08 15.54
N MET A 267 -12.98 19.75 14.97
CA MET A 267 -13.05 19.04 13.69
C MET A 267 -12.40 19.84 12.57
N LEU A 268 -12.56 21.18 12.53
CA LEU A 268 -11.88 22.03 11.55
C LEU A 268 -10.35 21.97 11.68
N HIS A 269 -9.82 21.99 12.92
CA HIS A 269 -8.38 21.82 13.13
C HIS A 269 -7.89 20.42 12.76
N LEU A 270 -8.66 19.37 13.09
CA LEU A 270 -8.33 18.00 12.66
C LEU A 270 -8.27 17.88 11.15
N GLN A 271 -9.16 18.57 10.42
CA GLN A 271 -9.14 18.58 8.97
C GLN A 271 -7.82 19.15 8.41
N GLY A 272 -7.26 20.18 9.05
CA GLY A 272 -5.96 20.74 8.68
C GLY A 272 -4.79 19.83 9.06
N LEU A 273 -4.80 19.28 10.28
CA LEU A 273 -3.72 18.45 10.82
C LEU A 273 -3.61 17.07 10.16
N CYS A 274 -4.74 16.50 9.75
CA CYS A 274 -4.81 15.13 9.24
C CYS A 274 -4.93 15.07 7.71
N SER A 275 -4.86 16.20 7.00
CA SER A 275 -5.10 16.22 5.55
C SER A 275 -3.98 15.54 4.77
N LEU A 276 -4.33 14.53 3.97
CA LEU A 276 -3.45 14.04 2.90
C LEU A 276 -3.78 14.85 1.63
N VAL A 277 -3.02 15.92 1.38
CA VAL A 277 -3.39 17.01 0.44
C VAL A 277 -3.31 16.62 -1.04
N GLU A 278 -2.71 15.49 -1.40
CA GLU A 278 -2.52 15.10 -2.79
C GLU A 278 -3.70 14.29 -3.37
N SER A 279 -4.65 15.00 -3.99
CA SER A 279 -5.87 14.45 -4.61
C SER A 279 -5.63 13.43 -5.74
N ARG A 280 -4.43 13.44 -6.35
CA ARG A 280 -4.08 12.59 -7.50
C ARG A 280 -3.65 11.18 -7.12
N LEU A 281 -3.26 10.94 -5.88
CA LEU A 281 -2.74 9.66 -5.46
C LEU A 281 -3.89 8.69 -5.16
N GLU A 282 -3.75 7.45 -5.62
CA GLU A 282 -4.68 6.36 -5.29
C GLU A 282 -3.92 5.26 -4.53
N GLY A 283 -4.51 4.81 -3.41
CA GLY A 283 -4.00 3.75 -2.52
C GLY A 283 -3.87 2.39 -3.21
N PRO A 284 -2.84 1.59 -2.88
CA PRO A 284 -2.02 1.68 -1.68
C PRO A 284 -0.80 2.58 -1.86
N LEU A 285 -0.51 3.36 -0.83
CA LEU A 285 0.57 4.34 -0.79
C LEU A 285 1.48 4.06 0.40
N TRP A 286 2.76 4.36 0.24
CA TRP A 286 3.67 4.48 1.37
C TRP A 286 3.80 5.96 1.75
N ILE A 287 3.56 6.29 3.01
CA ILE A 287 3.69 7.64 3.56
C ILE A 287 5.13 7.81 4.05
N ASP A 288 5.91 8.65 3.37
CA ASP A 288 7.27 8.97 3.79
C ASP A 288 7.29 10.01 4.92
N ASP A 289 8.44 10.20 5.58
CA ASP A 289 8.61 11.04 6.79
C ASP A 289 8.22 12.52 6.59
N ALA A 290 8.04 12.95 5.35
CA ALA A 290 7.57 14.28 5.03
C ALA A 290 6.04 14.42 4.99
N ALA A 291 5.24 13.34 5.09
CA ALA A 291 3.78 13.32 4.83
C ALA A 291 3.33 14.00 3.50
N ALA A 292 4.29 14.46 2.70
CA ALA A 292 4.19 15.28 1.52
C ALA A 292 4.74 14.57 0.28
N SER A 293 5.39 13.41 0.46
CA SER A 293 5.69 12.47 -0.62
C SER A 293 5.03 11.14 -0.34
N THR A 294 4.46 10.55 -1.39
CA THR A 294 4.00 9.17 -1.36
C THR A 294 4.51 8.43 -2.58
N SER A 295 4.77 7.15 -2.41
CA SER A 295 5.13 6.25 -3.50
C SER A 295 4.10 5.13 -3.63
N ALA A 296 4.00 4.54 -4.82
CA ALA A 296 3.19 3.35 -5.02
C ALA A 296 3.70 2.23 -4.11
N SER A 297 2.83 1.68 -3.28
CA SER A 297 3.19 0.63 -2.34
C SER A 297 3.22 -0.74 -3.03
N PRO A 298 4.34 -1.47 -3.02
CA PRO A 298 4.41 -2.88 -3.40
C PRO A 298 4.09 -3.82 -2.22
N TYR A 299 3.59 -3.29 -1.10
CA TYR A 299 3.28 -4.08 0.09
C TYR A 299 1.86 -4.62 0.06
N VAL A 300 1.66 -5.81 0.63
CA VAL A 300 0.35 -6.43 0.85
C VAL A 300 0.22 -6.82 2.31
N ALA A 301 -0.83 -6.33 2.99
CA ALA A 301 -1.06 -6.69 4.39
C ALA A 301 -1.66 -8.09 4.50
N CYS A 302 -1.09 -8.92 5.35
CA CYS A 302 -1.65 -10.18 5.83
C CYS A 302 -2.16 -9.99 7.26
N ARG A 303 -2.67 -11.04 7.93
CA ARG A 303 -3.12 -10.92 9.33
C ARG A 303 -2.00 -10.76 10.35
N ASN A 304 -0.80 -11.23 10.03
CA ASN A 304 0.37 -11.24 10.90
C ASN A 304 1.45 -10.22 10.53
N GLY A 305 1.27 -9.41 9.47
CA GLY A 305 2.26 -8.41 9.06
C GLY A 305 2.12 -7.95 7.61
N LEU A 306 3.13 -7.22 7.12
CA LEU A 306 3.21 -6.69 5.76
C LEU A 306 4.18 -7.54 4.92
N LEU A 307 3.70 -8.01 3.77
CA LEU A 307 4.49 -8.69 2.77
C LEU A 307 5.02 -7.68 1.74
N ASP A 308 6.34 -7.52 1.65
CA ASP A 308 6.98 -6.66 0.65
C ASP A 308 7.19 -7.42 -0.66
N LEU A 309 6.50 -6.99 -1.71
CA LEU A 309 6.67 -7.57 -3.05
C LEU A 309 7.74 -6.84 -3.88
N SER A 310 8.41 -5.80 -3.36
CA SER A 310 9.44 -5.05 -4.09
C SER A 310 10.50 -5.97 -4.72
N PRO A 311 11.08 -6.94 -4.01
CA PRO A 311 12.11 -7.80 -4.60
C PRO A 311 11.55 -8.69 -5.71
N VAL A 312 10.30 -9.15 -5.56
CA VAL A 312 9.61 -9.96 -6.58
C VAL A 312 9.32 -9.13 -7.82
N LEU A 313 8.79 -7.92 -7.66
CA LEU A 313 8.43 -7.02 -8.75
C LEU A 313 9.66 -6.47 -9.48
N ALA A 314 10.79 -6.30 -8.78
CA ALA A 314 12.08 -5.96 -9.38
C ALA A 314 12.79 -7.17 -10.01
N GLY A 315 12.31 -8.39 -9.76
CA GLY A 315 12.96 -9.63 -10.21
C GLY A 315 14.28 -9.92 -9.50
N THR A 316 14.52 -9.33 -8.32
CA THR A 316 15.77 -9.43 -7.55
C THR A 316 15.72 -10.49 -6.45
N GLY A 317 14.52 -10.94 -6.02
CA GLY A 317 14.42 -11.90 -4.92
C GLY A 317 13.01 -12.38 -4.59
N LEU A 318 12.90 -13.04 -3.43
CA LEU A 318 11.64 -13.45 -2.81
C LEU A 318 11.06 -12.30 -1.96
N PRO A 319 9.77 -12.35 -1.58
CA PRO A 319 9.19 -11.35 -0.70
C PRO A 319 9.88 -11.27 0.67
N ASP A 320 9.96 -10.07 1.21
CA ASP A 320 10.34 -9.83 2.60
C ASP A 320 9.10 -9.62 3.47
N PHE A 321 9.24 -9.75 4.79
CA PHE A 321 8.11 -9.67 5.72
C PHE A 321 8.42 -8.74 6.90
N PHE A 322 7.51 -7.80 7.16
CA PHE A 322 7.67 -6.73 8.13
C PHE A 322 6.48 -6.64 9.08
N ASN A 323 6.68 -5.98 10.22
CA ASN A 323 5.57 -5.60 11.10
C ASN A 323 4.64 -4.60 10.39
N PHE A 324 3.41 -4.51 10.87
CA PHE A 324 2.50 -3.47 10.42
C PHE A 324 3.08 -2.09 10.67
N SER A 325 3.00 -1.24 9.64
CA SER A 325 3.34 0.16 9.76
C SER A 325 2.16 1.02 9.33
N PRO A 326 1.81 2.07 10.10
CA PRO A 326 0.87 3.11 9.69
C PRO A 326 1.26 3.82 8.40
N ARG A 327 2.55 3.80 8.02
CA ARG A 327 3.05 4.39 6.78
C ARG A 327 2.48 3.68 5.56
N HIS A 328 2.13 2.40 5.70
CA HIS A 328 1.43 1.67 4.65
C HIS A 328 -0.05 2.07 4.62
N PHE A 329 -0.37 3.08 3.81
CA PHE A 329 -1.73 3.54 3.58
C PHE A 329 -2.46 2.63 2.58
N SER A 330 -3.09 1.57 3.11
CA SER A 330 -3.93 0.64 2.37
C SER A 330 -5.08 0.14 3.24
N ALA A 331 -6.23 -0.11 2.61
CA ALA A 331 -7.37 -0.81 3.21
C ALA A 331 -7.37 -2.31 2.90
N VAL A 332 -6.49 -2.75 2.00
CA VAL A 332 -6.40 -4.13 1.54
C VAL A 332 -5.68 -4.97 2.57
N GLN A 333 -6.34 -6.03 3.03
CA GLN A 333 -5.76 -7.03 3.91
C GLN A 333 -6.18 -8.45 3.49
N LEU A 334 -5.23 -9.37 3.40
CA LEU A 334 -5.51 -10.79 3.16
C LEU A 334 -6.01 -11.46 4.43
N GLY A 335 -6.94 -12.42 4.27
CA GLY A 335 -7.67 -13.05 5.38
C GLY A 335 -6.93 -14.15 6.14
N PHE A 336 -5.61 -14.26 6.04
CA PHE A 336 -4.80 -15.32 6.64
C PHE A 336 -3.42 -14.83 7.07
N ASP A 337 -2.75 -15.61 7.92
CA ASP A 337 -1.36 -15.38 8.32
C ASP A 337 -0.41 -15.87 7.23
N PHE A 338 0.53 -15.02 6.81
CA PHE A 338 1.55 -15.41 5.85
C PHE A 338 2.56 -16.35 6.51
N ASP A 339 2.81 -17.49 5.88
CA ASP A 339 3.84 -18.46 6.26
C ASP A 339 4.59 -18.88 4.98
N PRO A 340 5.88 -18.53 4.82
CA PRO A 340 6.65 -18.85 3.63
C PRO A 340 6.90 -20.36 3.45
N THR A 341 6.69 -21.17 4.50
CA THR A 341 6.87 -22.62 4.49
C THR A 341 5.57 -23.41 4.27
N ALA A 342 4.43 -22.71 4.28
CA ALA A 342 3.12 -23.33 4.14
C ALA A 342 2.98 -24.05 2.79
N LYS A 343 2.42 -25.25 2.85
CA LYS A 343 2.17 -26.13 1.70
C LYS A 343 0.67 -26.23 1.42
N CYS A 344 0.33 -26.60 0.19
CA CYS A 344 -1.06 -26.76 -0.24
C CYS A 344 -1.30 -28.07 -1.02
N PRO A 345 -1.05 -29.25 -0.42
CA PRO A 345 -1.17 -30.53 -1.12
C PRO A 345 -2.58 -30.81 -1.67
N LEU A 346 -3.64 -30.46 -0.95
CA LEU A 346 -5.01 -30.66 -1.41
C LEU A 346 -5.33 -29.74 -2.59
N TRP A 347 -4.88 -28.48 -2.54
CA TRP A 347 -4.98 -27.57 -3.68
C TRP A 347 -4.23 -28.11 -4.90
N MET A 348 -3.00 -28.60 -4.70
CA MET A 348 -2.19 -29.15 -5.79
C MET A 348 -2.86 -30.36 -6.43
N GLN A 349 -3.48 -31.26 -5.64
CA GLN A 349 -4.27 -32.36 -6.16
C GLN A 349 -5.50 -31.84 -6.92
N THR A 350 -6.24 -30.89 -6.34
CA THR A 350 -7.47 -30.34 -6.90
C THR A 350 -7.22 -29.65 -8.24
N ILE A 351 -6.22 -28.76 -8.33
CA ILE A 351 -5.92 -28.03 -9.56
C ILE A 351 -5.39 -28.95 -10.66
N GLN A 352 -4.72 -30.05 -10.30
CA GLN A 352 -4.30 -31.08 -11.25
C GLN A 352 -5.47 -31.88 -11.81
N GLN A 353 -6.50 -32.13 -11.01
CA GLN A 353 -7.73 -32.78 -11.46
C GLN A 353 -8.57 -31.84 -12.33
N ILE A 354 -8.68 -30.55 -11.96
CA ILE A 354 -9.47 -29.55 -12.69
C ILE A 354 -8.79 -29.16 -14.01
N LEU A 355 -7.47 -28.99 -14.01
CA LEU A 355 -6.66 -28.61 -15.18
C LEU A 355 -5.55 -29.65 -15.45
N PRO A 356 -5.92 -30.88 -15.87
CA PRO A 356 -4.94 -31.91 -16.18
C PRO A 356 -4.11 -31.50 -17.38
N ARG A 357 -2.81 -31.83 -17.39
CA ARG A 357 -1.91 -31.47 -18.49
C ARG A 357 -2.24 -32.30 -19.74
N LYS A 358 -2.75 -31.65 -20.78
CA LYS A 358 -2.98 -32.24 -22.11
C LYS A 358 -1.74 -32.08 -22.98
N GLY A 359 -0.67 -32.80 -22.62
CA GLY A 359 0.61 -32.79 -23.32
C GLY A 359 1.61 -31.72 -22.83
N LYS A 360 2.81 -31.72 -23.43
CA LYS A 360 3.97 -30.95 -22.96
C LYS A 360 3.83 -29.42 -23.06
N HIS A 361 2.89 -28.94 -23.88
CA HIS A 361 2.66 -27.51 -24.15
C HIS A 361 1.39 -26.96 -23.49
N ASP A 362 0.70 -27.76 -22.68
CA ASP A 362 -0.44 -27.29 -21.90
C ASP A 362 0.07 -26.59 -20.63
N ARG A 363 -0.13 -25.26 -20.60
CA ARG A 363 0.28 -24.35 -19.52
C ARG A 363 -0.89 -23.64 -18.87
N ARG A 364 -2.09 -24.24 -18.89
CA ARG A 364 -3.31 -23.67 -18.28
C ARG A 364 -3.14 -23.39 -16.78
N ARG A 365 -2.52 -24.33 -16.06
CA ARG A 365 -2.24 -24.17 -14.62
C ARG A 365 -1.31 -23.00 -14.35
N GLU A 366 -0.26 -22.88 -15.15
CA GLU A 366 0.72 -21.81 -15.03
C GLU A 366 0.10 -20.43 -15.33
N ARG A 367 -0.77 -20.31 -16.33
CA ARG A 367 -1.52 -19.06 -16.61
C ARG A 367 -2.44 -18.67 -15.44
N PHE A 368 -3.16 -19.63 -14.86
CA PHE A 368 -4.04 -19.37 -13.72
C PHE A 368 -3.23 -18.95 -12.48
N GLN A 369 -2.11 -19.64 -12.22
CA GLN A 369 -1.18 -19.30 -11.15
C GLN A 369 -0.60 -17.89 -11.31
N GLU A 370 -0.14 -17.54 -12.52
CA GLU A 370 0.39 -16.21 -12.85
C GLU A 370 -0.68 -15.12 -12.66
N PHE A 371 -1.91 -15.38 -13.08
CA PHE A 371 -2.99 -14.40 -12.93
C PHE A 371 -3.36 -14.17 -11.47
N GLY A 372 -3.47 -15.23 -10.66
CA GLY A 372 -3.75 -15.08 -9.23
C GLY A 372 -2.60 -14.38 -8.49
N GLY A 373 -1.35 -14.66 -8.86
CA GLY A 373 -0.19 -13.92 -8.36
C GLY A 373 -0.21 -12.44 -8.76
N TRP A 374 -0.58 -12.14 -10.00
CA TRP A 374 -0.76 -10.76 -10.47
C TRP A 374 -1.90 -10.02 -9.74
N ALA A 375 -2.96 -10.73 -9.35
CA ALA A 375 -4.06 -10.15 -8.59
C ALA A 375 -3.68 -9.81 -7.14
N LEU A 376 -2.70 -10.50 -6.55
CA LEU A 376 -2.14 -10.14 -5.24
C LEU A 376 -1.32 -8.84 -5.30
N ALA A 377 -0.63 -8.59 -6.41
CA ALA A 377 0.20 -7.42 -6.61
C ALA A 377 -0.62 -6.22 -7.14
N GLU A 378 -1.23 -5.46 -6.24
CA GLU A 378 -2.11 -4.33 -6.60
C GLU A 378 -1.44 -3.33 -7.56
N ASN A 379 -0.24 -2.87 -7.20
CA ASN A 379 0.63 -2.00 -8.00
C ASN A 379 1.64 -2.77 -8.88
N GLY A 380 1.33 -4.03 -9.22
CA GLY A 380 2.14 -4.86 -10.09
C GLY A 380 2.19 -4.37 -11.54
N PRO A 381 2.96 -5.05 -12.41
CA PRO A 381 3.15 -4.62 -13.79
C PRO A 381 1.83 -4.61 -14.58
N ARG A 382 1.71 -3.66 -15.53
CA ARG A 382 0.53 -3.54 -16.40
C ARG A 382 0.58 -4.62 -17.48
N MET A 383 -0.19 -5.68 -17.29
CA MET A 383 -0.28 -6.78 -18.26
C MET A 383 -1.38 -6.58 -19.32
N GLU A 384 -2.31 -5.65 -19.09
CA GLU A 384 -3.48 -5.42 -19.94
C GLU A 384 -4.25 -6.70 -20.29
N LYS A 385 -4.52 -7.56 -19.30
CA LYS A 385 -5.28 -8.81 -19.50
C LYS A 385 -6.56 -8.88 -18.67
N VAL A 386 -7.59 -9.49 -19.25
CA VAL A 386 -8.79 -10.02 -18.59
C VAL A 386 -8.77 -11.55 -18.70
N CYS A 387 -8.94 -12.24 -17.57
CA CYS A 387 -8.97 -13.70 -17.55
C CYS A 387 -10.39 -14.21 -17.76
N ILE A 388 -10.55 -15.16 -18.69
CA ILE A 388 -11.82 -15.84 -18.93
C ILE A 388 -11.65 -17.33 -18.69
N LEU A 389 -12.35 -17.87 -17.69
CA LEU A 389 -12.44 -19.31 -17.44
C LEU A 389 -13.64 -19.86 -18.23
N LEU A 390 -13.36 -20.63 -19.28
CA LEU A 390 -14.38 -21.18 -20.19
C LEU A 390 -14.68 -22.65 -19.87
N GLY A 391 -15.93 -23.04 -19.68
CA GLY A 391 -16.30 -24.47 -19.53
C GLY A 391 -17.80 -24.67 -19.41
N THR A 392 -18.32 -25.87 -19.64
CA THR A 392 -19.77 -26.12 -19.80
C THR A 392 -20.59 -26.29 -18.50
N GLY A 393 -20.01 -26.01 -17.34
CA GLY A 393 -20.62 -26.23 -16.03
C GLY A 393 -20.11 -27.52 -15.37
N ALA A 394 -20.13 -27.55 -14.03
CA ALA A 394 -19.57 -28.66 -13.23
C ALA A 394 -18.10 -29.01 -13.53
N ASN A 395 -17.30 -28.05 -14.00
CA ASN A 395 -15.89 -28.25 -14.37
C ASN A 395 -14.87 -27.77 -13.31
N GLY A 396 -15.33 -27.32 -12.13
CA GLY A 396 -14.45 -26.78 -11.09
C GLY A 396 -14.10 -25.28 -11.19
N LYS A 397 -14.68 -24.54 -12.16
CA LYS A 397 -14.51 -23.07 -12.29
C LYS A 397 -14.85 -22.33 -11.00
N SER A 398 -16.03 -22.59 -10.45
CA SER A 398 -16.50 -21.98 -9.19
C SER A 398 -15.53 -22.27 -8.04
N THR A 399 -15.00 -23.48 -7.96
CA THR A 399 -14.05 -23.86 -6.91
C THR A 399 -12.77 -23.02 -6.98
N VAL A 400 -12.15 -22.89 -8.15
CA VAL A 400 -10.91 -22.12 -8.28
C VAL A 400 -11.12 -20.62 -8.09
N LEU A 401 -12.27 -20.08 -8.53
CA LEU A 401 -12.62 -18.67 -8.32
C LEU A 401 -12.85 -18.36 -6.84
N ASN A 402 -13.59 -19.23 -6.14
CA ASN A 402 -13.85 -19.08 -4.70
C ASN A 402 -12.56 -19.17 -3.88
N VAL A 403 -11.62 -20.04 -4.28
CA VAL A 403 -10.30 -20.13 -3.62
C VAL A 403 -9.49 -18.85 -3.87
N LEU A 404 -9.43 -18.36 -5.10
CA LEU A 404 -8.73 -17.11 -5.39
C LEU A 404 -9.35 -15.94 -4.61
N GLU A 405 -10.67 -15.83 -4.58
CA GLU A 405 -11.37 -14.80 -3.79
C GLU A 405 -11.06 -14.92 -2.29
N ALA A 406 -10.99 -16.14 -1.75
CA ALA A 406 -10.61 -16.35 -0.36
C ALA A 406 -9.15 -15.96 -0.08
N VAL A 407 -8.23 -16.22 -1.02
CA VAL A 407 -6.84 -15.77 -0.93
C VAL A 407 -6.76 -14.24 -0.98
N LEU A 408 -7.45 -13.61 -1.92
CA LEU A 408 -7.45 -12.15 -2.04
C LEU A 408 -8.17 -11.48 -0.86
N GLY A 409 -9.06 -12.18 -0.16
CA GLY A 409 -9.96 -11.64 0.84
C GLY A 409 -11.22 -11.08 0.19
N ARG A 410 -12.39 -11.50 0.69
CA ARG A 410 -13.70 -11.15 0.12
C ARG A 410 -13.94 -9.64 0.04
N ASP A 411 -13.47 -8.89 1.04
CA ASP A 411 -13.59 -7.44 1.07
C ASP A 411 -12.74 -6.74 -0.01
N ASN A 412 -11.75 -7.44 -0.58
CA ASN A 412 -10.86 -6.92 -1.61
C ASN A 412 -11.31 -7.30 -3.03
N VAL A 413 -12.46 -7.96 -3.18
CA VAL A 413 -13.00 -8.43 -4.47
C VAL A 413 -14.35 -7.77 -4.76
N SER A 414 -14.61 -7.44 -6.01
CA SER A 414 -15.93 -7.03 -6.52
C SER A 414 -16.51 -8.04 -7.50
N HIS A 415 -17.81 -7.92 -7.81
CA HIS A 415 -18.54 -8.90 -8.62
C HIS A 415 -19.34 -8.26 -9.79
N VAL A 416 -18.76 -7.24 -10.42
CA VAL A 416 -19.39 -6.56 -11.56
C VAL A 416 -19.32 -7.47 -12.80
N ALA A 417 -20.48 -7.91 -13.29
CA ALA A 417 -20.60 -8.70 -14.51
C ALA A 417 -20.11 -7.94 -15.75
N LEU A 418 -19.67 -8.67 -16.77
CA LEU A 418 -19.12 -8.11 -18.02
C LEU A 418 -20.13 -7.20 -18.75
N GLU A 419 -21.41 -7.59 -18.77
CA GLU A 419 -22.52 -6.82 -19.35
C GLU A 419 -22.74 -5.49 -18.63
N HIS A 420 -22.40 -5.43 -17.35
CA HIS A 420 -22.67 -4.29 -16.48
C HIS A 420 -21.53 -3.28 -16.40
N LEU A 421 -20.44 -3.49 -17.12
CA LEU A 421 -19.27 -2.60 -17.09
C LEU A 421 -19.58 -1.18 -17.58
N SER A 422 -20.59 -0.99 -18.43
CA SER A 422 -20.97 0.33 -18.95
C SER A 422 -22.01 1.07 -18.13
N HIS A 423 -22.59 0.47 -17.10
CA HIS A 423 -23.56 1.18 -16.26
C HIS A 423 -22.87 2.29 -15.47
N SER A 424 -23.50 3.46 -15.38
CA SER A 424 -22.90 4.66 -14.76
C SER A 424 -22.37 4.46 -13.33
N PHE A 425 -22.97 3.54 -12.57
CA PHE A 425 -22.65 3.34 -11.15
C PHE A 425 -21.91 2.04 -10.84
N ARG A 426 -22.12 0.95 -11.61
CA ARG A 426 -21.62 -0.39 -11.25
C ARG A 426 -20.08 -0.46 -11.17
N PRO A 427 -19.31 0.19 -12.06
CA PRO A 427 -17.84 0.20 -11.98
C PRO A 427 -17.27 0.81 -10.70
N SER A 428 -18.02 1.67 -10.01
CA SER A 428 -17.58 2.26 -8.73
C SER A 428 -17.29 1.20 -7.65
N GLN A 429 -17.89 0.01 -7.76
CA GLN A 429 -17.65 -1.11 -6.84
C GLN A 429 -16.23 -1.68 -6.95
N MET A 430 -15.52 -1.43 -8.05
CA MET A 430 -14.13 -1.87 -8.27
C MET A 430 -13.10 -0.93 -7.62
N LYS A 431 -13.53 0.20 -7.06
CA LYS A 431 -12.65 1.17 -6.40
C LYS A 431 -11.96 0.52 -5.19
N GLY A 432 -10.62 0.56 -5.16
CA GLY A 432 -9.82 -0.02 -4.08
C GLY A 432 -9.91 -1.54 -3.96
N LYS A 433 -10.31 -2.25 -5.02
CA LYS A 433 -10.37 -3.72 -5.06
C LYS A 433 -9.17 -4.30 -5.81
N LEU A 434 -8.67 -5.44 -5.34
CA LEU A 434 -7.60 -6.21 -5.99
C LEU A 434 -8.08 -6.92 -7.26
N ALA A 435 -9.32 -7.43 -7.24
CA ALA A 435 -9.89 -8.16 -8.36
C ALA A 435 -11.38 -7.92 -8.50
N ASN A 436 -11.86 -8.10 -9.72
CA ASN A 436 -13.28 -8.25 -10.01
C ASN A 436 -13.51 -9.68 -10.50
N ILE A 437 -14.15 -10.51 -9.69
CA ILE A 437 -14.39 -11.92 -9.96
C ILE A 437 -15.90 -12.13 -10.12
N CYS A 438 -16.32 -12.58 -11.29
CA CYS A 438 -17.73 -12.91 -11.54
C CYS A 438 -17.82 -14.33 -12.10
N ASN A 439 -18.62 -15.15 -11.42
CA ASN A 439 -18.78 -16.58 -11.72
C ASN A 439 -20.21 -16.90 -12.17
N ASP A 440 -20.78 -16.08 -13.04
CA ASP A 440 -21.94 -16.53 -13.84
C ASP A 440 -22.19 -15.54 -14.96
N LEU A 441 -21.47 -15.73 -16.07
CA LEU A 441 -21.90 -15.14 -17.32
C LEU A 441 -22.72 -16.19 -18.06
N ASN A 442 -24.05 -15.99 -18.04
CA ASN A 442 -24.91 -16.43 -19.14
C ASN A 442 -24.35 -15.87 -20.46
N ARG A 443 -24.87 -16.33 -21.61
CA ARG A 443 -24.39 -15.88 -22.92
C ARG A 443 -24.41 -14.35 -23.01
N VAL A 444 -23.25 -13.72 -22.87
CA VAL A 444 -23.07 -12.28 -23.00
C VAL A 444 -23.18 -11.93 -24.48
N GLU A 445 -24.36 -11.49 -24.90
CA GLU A 445 -24.61 -11.16 -26.29
C GLU A 445 -23.97 -9.83 -26.68
N LYS A 446 -23.90 -8.87 -25.74
CA LYS A 446 -23.32 -7.54 -25.95
C LYS A 446 -22.68 -7.00 -24.67
N PHE A 447 -21.51 -6.42 -24.80
CA PHE A 447 -20.86 -5.62 -23.76
C PHE A 447 -20.10 -4.45 -24.39
N HIS A 448 -19.74 -3.45 -23.58
CA HIS A 448 -19.05 -2.26 -24.06
C HIS A 448 -17.54 -2.48 -24.09
N GLU A 449 -17.04 -2.86 -25.27
CA GLU A 449 -15.63 -3.11 -25.53
C GLU A 449 -14.72 -1.93 -25.22
N GLY A 450 -15.19 -0.70 -25.46
CA GLY A 450 -14.45 0.52 -25.13
C GLY A 450 -14.17 0.66 -23.63
N VAL A 451 -15.19 0.39 -22.79
CA VAL A 451 -15.06 0.44 -21.33
C VAL A 451 -14.18 -0.70 -20.83
N LEU A 452 -14.32 -1.91 -21.40
CA LEU A 452 -13.42 -3.02 -21.08
C LEU A 452 -11.95 -2.66 -21.37
N LYS A 453 -11.67 -2.02 -22.53
CA LYS A 453 -10.32 -1.58 -22.87
C LYS A 453 -9.79 -0.58 -21.85
N GLN A 454 -10.58 0.42 -21.47
CA GLN A 454 -10.20 1.43 -20.46
C GLN A 454 -9.91 0.78 -19.09
N LEU A 455 -10.80 -0.11 -18.63
CA LEU A 455 -10.64 -0.85 -17.38
C LEU A 455 -9.36 -1.68 -17.36
N VAL A 456 -9.08 -2.41 -18.45
CA VAL A 456 -7.92 -3.29 -18.55
C VAL A 456 -6.61 -2.52 -18.73
N SER A 457 -6.63 -1.37 -19.41
CA SER A 457 -5.46 -0.49 -19.58
C SER A 457 -5.11 0.28 -18.30
N GLY A 458 -6.04 0.38 -17.35
CA GLY A 458 -5.91 1.24 -16.17
C GLY A 458 -6.06 2.72 -16.54
N ASP A 459 -6.95 3.02 -17.49
CA ASP A 459 -7.30 4.39 -17.86
C ASP A 459 -8.32 4.93 -16.86
N ALA A 460 -8.24 6.23 -16.57
CA ALA A 460 -9.17 6.89 -15.66
C ALA A 460 -10.62 6.85 -16.20
N LEU A 461 -11.57 6.48 -15.35
CA LEU A 461 -12.99 6.41 -15.67
C LEU A 461 -13.76 7.42 -14.83
N GLN A 462 -14.69 8.13 -15.46
CA GLN A 462 -15.68 8.91 -14.73
C GLN A 462 -16.84 8.02 -14.30
N ILE A 463 -17.15 8.06 -13.01
CA ILE A 463 -18.28 7.37 -12.40
C ILE A 463 -19.25 8.40 -11.84
N GLU A 464 -20.52 8.23 -12.20
CA GLU A 464 -21.59 9.02 -11.61
C GLU A 464 -21.94 8.44 -10.25
N ARG A 465 -22.04 9.27 -9.22
CA ARG A 465 -22.49 8.87 -7.88
C ARG A 465 -23.88 9.46 -7.65
N LYS A 466 -24.77 8.68 -7.05
CA LYS A 466 -26.16 9.10 -6.86
C LYS A 466 -26.24 10.32 -5.93
N GLY A 467 -26.68 11.45 -6.46
CA GLY A 467 -26.94 12.67 -5.68
C GLY A 467 -25.70 13.52 -5.36
N ILE A 468 -24.54 13.25 -5.97
CA ILE A 468 -23.30 14.05 -5.85
C ILE A 468 -22.55 14.07 -7.19
N ASP A 469 -21.53 14.92 -7.30
CA ASP A 469 -20.75 15.09 -8.53
C ASP A 469 -20.04 13.79 -8.97
N ALA A 470 -19.85 13.67 -10.28
CA ALA A 470 -19.11 12.57 -10.87
C ALA A 470 -17.67 12.55 -10.36
N GLU A 471 -17.19 11.38 -9.95
CA GLU A 471 -15.82 11.17 -9.49
C GLU A 471 -15.02 10.49 -10.60
N THR A 472 -13.75 10.84 -10.74
CA THR A 472 -12.82 10.10 -11.60
C THR A 472 -12.05 9.09 -10.75
N PHE A 473 -12.00 7.83 -11.17
CA PHE A 473 -11.21 6.80 -10.49
C PHE A 473 -10.37 5.99 -11.49
N VAL A 474 -9.21 5.49 -11.06
CA VAL A 474 -8.39 4.57 -11.88
C VAL A 474 -8.65 3.12 -11.43
N PRO A 475 -9.09 2.24 -12.34
CA PRO A 475 -9.35 0.85 -12.02
C PRO A 475 -8.04 0.08 -11.82
N ARG A 476 -7.90 -0.58 -10.66
CA ARG A 476 -6.76 -1.44 -10.32
C ARG A 476 -7.12 -2.92 -10.28
N ALA A 477 -8.41 -3.20 -10.10
CA ALA A 477 -8.97 -4.54 -9.99
C ALA A 477 -8.66 -5.38 -11.24
N LYS A 478 -8.02 -6.53 -11.05
CA LYS A 478 -7.78 -7.48 -12.16
C LYS A 478 -9.08 -8.19 -12.48
N LEU A 479 -9.47 -8.19 -13.75
CA LEU A 479 -10.76 -8.71 -14.19
C LEU A 479 -10.69 -10.23 -14.47
N MET A 480 -11.54 -11.01 -13.82
CA MET A 480 -11.66 -12.45 -14.03
C MET A 480 -13.13 -12.88 -14.12
N TYR A 481 -13.46 -13.62 -15.18
CA TYR A 481 -14.82 -14.05 -15.47
C TYR A 481 -14.89 -15.55 -15.71
N GLY A 482 -15.80 -16.23 -15.01
CA GLY A 482 -16.24 -17.59 -15.33
C GLY A 482 -17.43 -17.55 -16.30
N THR A 483 -17.32 -18.24 -17.43
CA THR A 483 -18.41 -18.29 -18.42
C THR A 483 -18.55 -19.69 -19.03
N ASN A 484 -19.76 -19.98 -19.52
CA ASN A 484 -20.04 -21.17 -20.31
C ASN A 484 -19.88 -20.94 -21.82
N SER A 485 -20.00 -19.68 -22.27
CA SER A 485 -19.81 -19.27 -23.66
C SER A 485 -19.01 -17.99 -23.74
N LEU A 486 -18.08 -17.91 -24.68
CA LEU A 486 -17.31 -16.68 -24.87
C LEU A 486 -18.24 -15.54 -25.33
N PRO A 487 -18.02 -14.31 -24.86
CA PRO A 487 -18.81 -13.16 -25.26
C PRO A 487 -18.64 -12.90 -26.76
N ALA A 488 -19.69 -12.41 -27.40
CA ALA A 488 -19.59 -11.95 -28.79
C ALA A 488 -18.77 -10.65 -28.83
N ILE A 489 -17.76 -10.60 -29.71
CA ILE A 489 -16.90 -9.43 -29.91
C ILE A 489 -17.17 -8.88 -31.30
N ASN A 490 -17.58 -7.61 -31.35
CA ASN A 490 -17.75 -6.84 -32.56
C ASN A 490 -16.50 -6.00 -32.89
N ASP A 491 -15.57 -5.84 -31.95
CA ASP A 491 -14.30 -5.15 -32.17
C ASP A 491 -13.57 -5.76 -33.35
N ARG A 492 -13.44 -4.96 -34.40
CA ARG A 492 -12.74 -5.35 -35.63
C ARG A 492 -11.23 -5.19 -35.50
N SER A 493 -10.77 -4.45 -34.48
CA SER A 493 -9.36 -4.38 -34.12
C SER A 493 -9.00 -5.57 -33.25
N SER A 494 -7.75 -6.04 -33.30
CA SER A 494 -7.23 -7.03 -32.34
C SER A 494 -7.18 -6.50 -30.89
N GLY A 495 -7.75 -5.33 -30.62
CA GLY A 495 -7.67 -4.60 -29.36
C GLY A 495 -8.35 -5.31 -28.19
N VAL A 496 -9.54 -5.89 -28.37
CA VAL A 496 -10.15 -6.73 -27.34
C VAL A 496 -9.49 -8.10 -27.27
N PHE A 497 -9.31 -8.78 -28.42
CA PHE A 497 -8.75 -10.14 -28.45
C PHE A 497 -7.39 -10.24 -27.74
N ARG A 498 -6.47 -9.30 -27.99
CA ARG A 498 -5.16 -9.28 -27.33
C ARG A 498 -5.22 -9.07 -25.81
N ARG A 499 -6.35 -8.61 -25.26
CA ARG A 499 -6.57 -8.44 -23.81
C ARG A 499 -7.15 -9.70 -23.19
N LEU A 500 -7.67 -10.65 -23.97
CA LEU A 500 -8.22 -11.89 -23.43
C LEU A 500 -7.09 -12.83 -22.99
N LEU A 501 -7.29 -13.47 -21.85
CA LEU A 501 -6.51 -14.61 -21.37
C LEU A 501 -7.50 -15.75 -21.10
N ILE A 502 -7.77 -16.56 -22.13
CA ILE A 502 -8.78 -17.62 -22.06
C ILE A 502 -8.15 -18.91 -21.51
N ILE A 503 -8.75 -19.48 -20.47
CA ILE A 503 -8.34 -20.76 -19.86
C ILE A 503 -9.52 -21.74 -19.97
N PRO A 504 -9.42 -22.78 -20.83
CA PRO A 504 -10.51 -23.74 -20.98
C PRO A 504 -10.47 -24.82 -19.89
N PHE A 505 -11.62 -25.03 -19.25
CA PHE A 505 -11.92 -26.04 -18.24
C PHE A 505 -12.71 -27.15 -18.92
N THR A 506 -12.01 -28.24 -19.22
CA THR A 506 -12.51 -29.31 -20.09
C THR A 506 -13.03 -30.52 -19.34
N GLU A 507 -12.71 -30.64 -18.05
CA GLU A 507 -13.08 -31.78 -17.23
C GLU A 507 -14.48 -31.58 -16.66
N SER A 508 -15.25 -32.64 -16.49
CA SER A 508 -16.59 -32.59 -15.91
C SER A 508 -16.65 -33.47 -14.68
N PHE A 509 -17.18 -32.95 -13.58
CA PHE A 509 -17.25 -33.64 -12.30
C PHE A 509 -18.70 -33.94 -11.94
N SER A 510 -19.02 -35.21 -11.68
CA SER A 510 -20.34 -35.61 -11.22
C SER A 510 -20.59 -35.21 -9.76
N ALA A 511 -21.79 -34.75 -9.43
CA ALA A 511 -22.16 -34.39 -8.05
C ALA A 511 -22.18 -35.59 -7.07
N VAL A 512 -22.33 -36.82 -7.58
CA VAL A 512 -22.53 -38.04 -6.77
C VAL A 512 -21.31 -38.36 -5.89
N ASN A 513 -20.11 -38.19 -6.43
CA ASN A 513 -18.85 -38.46 -5.72
C ASN A 513 -18.10 -37.18 -5.32
N ALA A 514 -18.76 -36.02 -5.40
CA ALA A 514 -18.14 -34.75 -5.07
C ALA A 514 -18.01 -34.58 -3.55
N ASP A 515 -16.80 -34.31 -3.07
CA ASP A 515 -16.59 -33.94 -1.68
C ASP A 515 -17.25 -32.58 -1.40
N LYS A 516 -18.39 -32.61 -0.72
CA LYS A 516 -19.17 -31.42 -0.36
C LYS A 516 -18.41 -30.44 0.51
N TYR A 517 -17.37 -30.89 1.21
CA TYR A 517 -16.54 -30.07 2.10
C TYR A 517 -15.22 -29.64 1.47
N LEU A 518 -14.98 -29.96 0.19
CA LEU A 518 -13.74 -29.60 -0.51
C LEU A 518 -13.42 -28.11 -0.39
N GLY A 519 -14.42 -27.25 -0.57
CA GLY A 519 -14.25 -25.79 -0.42
C GLY A 519 -13.72 -25.42 0.96
N THR A 520 -14.35 -25.89 2.03
CA THR A 520 -13.92 -25.64 3.41
C THR A 520 -12.52 -26.18 3.69
N LYS A 521 -12.19 -27.37 3.18
CA LYS A 521 -10.84 -27.95 3.34
C LYS A 521 -9.77 -27.11 2.64
N LEU A 522 -10.06 -26.59 1.45
CA LEU A 522 -9.15 -25.72 0.71
C LEU A 522 -8.92 -24.37 1.41
N LEU A 523 -9.91 -23.86 2.14
CA LEU A 523 -9.73 -22.67 3.00
C LEU A 523 -8.72 -22.91 4.13
N GLY A 524 -8.47 -24.16 4.52
CA GLY A 524 -7.41 -24.52 5.48
C GLY A 524 -6.00 -24.40 4.90
N GLU A 525 -5.84 -24.35 3.57
CA GLU A 525 -4.54 -24.28 2.89
C GLU A 525 -4.21 -22.87 2.35
N LEU A 526 -4.98 -21.83 2.70
CA LEU A 526 -4.84 -20.48 2.11
C LEU A 526 -3.40 -19.93 2.12
N PRO A 527 -2.61 -20.02 3.21
CA PRO A 527 -1.22 -19.55 3.19
C PRO A 527 -0.38 -20.28 2.13
N GLY A 528 -0.51 -21.61 2.01
CA GLY A 528 0.19 -22.39 1.00
C GLY A 528 -0.31 -22.13 -0.43
N ILE A 529 -1.60 -21.85 -0.60
CA ILE A 529 -2.17 -21.47 -1.90
C ILE A 529 -1.68 -20.06 -2.30
N ALA A 530 -1.54 -19.15 -1.34
CA ALA A 530 -0.97 -17.83 -1.58
C ALA A 530 0.50 -17.93 -2.03
N ASN A 531 1.31 -18.77 -1.38
CA ASN A 531 2.67 -19.07 -1.84
C ASN A 531 2.68 -19.62 -3.27
N TRP A 532 1.74 -20.53 -3.57
CA TRP A 532 1.58 -21.04 -4.93
C TRP A 532 1.25 -19.91 -5.93
N PHE A 533 0.42 -18.93 -5.59
CA PHE A 533 0.18 -17.77 -6.46
C PHE A 533 1.41 -16.85 -6.58
N LEU A 534 2.16 -16.63 -5.49
CA LEU A 534 3.41 -15.85 -5.50
C LEU A 534 4.46 -16.45 -6.44
N ASP A 535 4.60 -17.79 -6.48
CA ASP A 535 5.44 -18.47 -7.48
C ASP A 535 5.01 -18.15 -8.93
N GLY A 536 3.70 -17.98 -9.14
CA GLY A 536 3.14 -17.52 -10.41
C GLY A 536 3.54 -16.08 -10.72
N LEU A 537 3.45 -15.18 -9.74
CA LEU A 537 3.86 -13.79 -9.88
C LEU A 537 5.34 -13.67 -10.23
N ILE A 538 6.21 -14.39 -9.51
CA ILE A 538 7.67 -14.42 -9.77
C ILE A 538 7.93 -14.83 -11.22
N ARG A 539 7.27 -15.90 -11.70
CA ARG A 539 7.40 -16.36 -13.08
C ARG A 539 6.89 -15.33 -14.09
N LEU A 540 5.76 -14.68 -13.80
CA LEU A 540 5.17 -13.65 -14.65
C LEU A 540 6.12 -12.45 -14.81
N VAL A 541 6.64 -11.92 -13.69
CA VAL A 541 7.57 -10.79 -13.69
C VAL A 541 8.85 -11.16 -14.43
N LYS A 542 9.43 -12.33 -14.13
CA LYS A 542 10.65 -12.81 -14.79
C LYS A 542 10.52 -12.89 -16.32
N HIS A 543 9.37 -13.30 -16.82
CA HIS A 543 9.15 -13.46 -18.26
C HIS A 543 8.59 -12.19 -18.93
N GLY A 544 8.04 -11.25 -18.16
CA GLY A 544 7.34 -10.06 -18.67
C GLY A 544 6.04 -10.37 -19.42
N ARG A 545 5.56 -11.61 -19.38
CA ARG A 545 4.34 -12.07 -20.08
C ARG A 545 3.81 -13.38 -19.49
N PHE A 546 2.51 -13.61 -19.67
CA PHE A 546 1.89 -14.88 -19.32
C PHE A 546 2.48 -16.06 -20.11
N SER A 547 2.51 -17.23 -19.49
CA SER A 547 3.01 -18.47 -20.08
C SER A 547 2.30 -18.81 -21.39
N ALA A 548 3.06 -19.11 -22.44
CA ALA A 548 2.51 -19.56 -23.72
C ALA A 548 1.83 -20.93 -23.57
N CYS A 549 0.59 -21.07 -24.06
CA CYS A 549 -0.22 -22.26 -23.87
C CYS A 549 -0.97 -22.59 -25.16
N LYS A 550 -0.52 -23.62 -25.89
CA LYS A 550 -1.11 -23.99 -27.19
C LYS A 550 -2.60 -24.28 -27.09
N THR A 551 -3.06 -24.89 -26.01
CA THR A 551 -4.48 -25.19 -25.77
C THR A 551 -5.31 -23.92 -25.67
N CYS A 552 -4.80 -22.90 -24.96
CA CYS A 552 -5.49 -21.62 -24.85
C CYS A 552 -5.44 -20.83 -26.14
N ASP A 553 -4.27 -20.79 -26.81
CA ASP A 553 -4.06 -20.03 -28.04
C ASP A 553 -4.95 -20.57 -29.18
N ALA A 554 -5.20 -21.89 -29.21
CA ALA A 554 -6.14 -22.51 -30.15
C ALA A 554 -7.58 -22.04 -29.92
N ILE A 555 -8.03 -21.96 -28.65
CA ILE A 555 -9.38 -21.47 -28.30
C ILE A 555 -9.52 -19.98 -28.65
N GLU A 556 -8.51 -19.17 -28.37
CA GLU A 556 -8.51 -17.75 -28.73
C GLU A 556 -8.61 -17.55 -30.24
N ARG A 557 -7.82 -18.30 -31.03
CA ARG A 557 -7.88 -18.26 -32.48
C ARG A 557 -9.24 -18.70 -33.02
N GLN A 558 -9.82 -19.76 -32.46
CA GLN A 558 -11.15 -20.22 -32.86
C GLN A 558 -12.21 -19.15 -32.53
N HIS A 559 -12.15 -18.53 -31.35
CA HIS A 559 -13.07 -17.47 -30.97
C HIS A 559 -12.99 -16.25 -31.88
N GLN A 560 -11.78 -15.88 -32.32
CA GLN A 560 -11.59 -14.81 -33.29
C GLN A 560 -12.24 -15.14 -34.65
N ILE A 561 -12.11 -16.39 -35.09
CA ILE A 561 -12.74 -16.88 -36.33
C ILE A 561 -14.26 -16.86 -36.21
N ASP A 562 -14.81 -17.41 -35.12
CA ASP A 562 -16.27 -17.51 -34.89
C ASP A 562 -16.93 -16.13 -34.73
N SER A 563 -16.17 -15.16 -34.23
CA SER A 563 -16.63 -13.79 -34.05
C SER A 563 -16.59 -12.97 -35.34
N ASP A 564 -15.79 -13.33 -36.36
CA ASP A 564 -15.70 -12.58 -37.62
C ASP A 564 -16.88 -12.95 -38.56
N PRO A 565 -17.83 -12.02 -38.80
CA PRO A 565 -18.97 -12.29 -39.69
C PRO A 565 -18.54 -12.58 -41.13
N PHE A 566 -17.40 -12.04 -41.59
CA PHE A 566 -16.89 -12.29 -42.92
C PHE A 566 -16.41 -13.73 -43.09
N ILE A 567 -15.65 -14.23 -42.12
CA ILE A 567 -15.13 -15.61 -42.16
C ILE A 567 -16.28 -16.60 -42.07
N GLN A 568 -17.26 -16.33 -41.19
CA GLN A 568 -18.46 -17.16 -41.08
C GLN A 568 -19.27 -17.17 -42.39
N PHE A 569 -19.55 -15.99 -42.96
CA PHE A 569 -20.26 -15.89 -44.25
C PHE A 569 -19.53 -16.63 -45.37
N PHE A 570 -18.21 -16.46 -45.46
CA PHE A 570 -17.42 -17.13 -46.49
C PHE A 570 -17.44 -18.65 -46.33
N GLY A 571 -17.24 -19.17 -45.12
CA GLY A 571 -17.25 -20.61 -44.86
C GLY A 571 -18.60 -21.29 -45.09
N GLU A 572 -19.71 -20.57 -44.89
CA GLU A 572 -21.07 -21.12 -45.03
C GLU A 572 -21.64 -20.96 -46.46
N TYR A 573 -21.30 -19.87 -47.16
CA TYR A 573 -21.99 -19.47 -48.39
C TYR A 573 -21.10 -19.36 -49.62
N CYS A 574 -19.79 -19.54 -49.50
CA CYS A 574 -18.85 -19.39 -50.61
C CYS A 574 -17.91 -20.60 -50.73
N GLU A 575 -17.62 -20.99 -51.97
CA GLU A 575 -16.61 -21.99 -52.31
C GLU A 575 -15.57 -21.36 -53.26
N LEU A 576 -14.32 -21.80 -53.13
CA LEU A 576 -13.26 -21.45 -54.08
C LEU A 576 -13.43 -22.29 -55.36
N ASP A 577 -13.73 -21.61 -56.47
CA ASP A 577 -13.81 -22.24 -57.79
C ASP A 577 -13.12 -21.32 -58.81
N PRO A 578 -11.92 -21.68 -59.30
CA PRO A 578 -11.16 -20.89 -60.27
C PRO A 578 -11.93 -20.52 -61.54
N ASN A 579 -12.96 -21.32 -61.89
CA ASN A 579 -13.71 -21.19 -63.14
C ASN A 579 -15.02 -20.39 -62.98
N LYS A 580 -15.35 -19.96 -61.75
CA LYS A 580 -16.56 -19.21 -61.46
C LYS A 580 -16.26 -17.77 -61.09
N SER A 581 -17.27 -16.93 -61.28
CA SER A 581 -17.22 -15.53 -60.94
C SER A 581 -18.56 -15.04 -60.44
N GLU A 582 -18.52 -14.17 -59.44
CA GLU A 582 -19.70 -13.55 -58.84
C GLU A 582 -19.61 -12.03 -58.92
N GLU A 583 -20.76 -11.36 -59.02
CA GLU A 583 -20.81 -9.91 -58.93
C GLU A 583 -20.55 -9.46 -57.48
N LEU A 584 -19.57 -8.57 -57.29
CA LEU A 584 -19.27 -8.01 -55.96
C LEU A 584 -20.50 -7.33 -55.31
N PRO A 585 -21.31 -6.51 -56.02
CA PRO A 585 -22.51 -5.93 -55.44
C PRO A 585 -23.55 -6.96 -54.99
N PHE A 586 -23.71 -8.05 -55.75
CA PHE A 586 -24.61 -9.15 -55.41
C PHE A 586 -24.15 -9.85 -54.13
N LEU A 587 -22.90 -10.31 -54.11
CA LEU A 587 -22.34 -11.01 -52.95
C LEU A 587 -22.29 -10.12 -51.70
N PHE A 588 -21.98 -8.83 -51.87
CA PHE A 588 -21.97 -7.87 -50.76
C PHE A 588 -23.37 -7.60 -50.21
N ASN A 589 -24.41 -7.60 -51.04
CA ASN A 589 -25.79 -7.47 -50.58
C ASN A 589 -26.22 -8.70 -49.77
N ILE A 590 -25.89 -9.91 -50.23
CA ILE A 590 -26.16 -11.14 -49.46
C ILE A 590 -25.40 -11.12 -48.14
N TYR A 591 -24.11 -10.73 -48.14
CA TYR A 591 -23.33 -10.56 -46.92
C TYR A 591 -23.95 -9.55 -45.95
N LYS A 592 -24.47 -8.42 -46.44
CA LYS A 592 -25.22 -7.46 -45.60
C LYS A 592 -26.47 -8.07 -44.99
N THR A 593 -27.24 -8.83 -45.79
CA THR A 593 -28.45 -9.52 -45.32
C THR A 593 -28.10 -10.56 -44.26
N PHE A 594 -27.04 -11.36 -44.49
CA PHE A 594 -26.49 -12.31 -43.52
C PHE A 594 -26.10 -11.63 -42.20
N CYS A 595 -25.34 -10.52 -42.27
CA CYS A 595 -24.95 -9.76 -41.09
C CYS A 595 -26.18 -9.23 -40.32
N LYS A 596 -27.16 -8.68 -41.03
CA LYS A 596 -28.39 -8.16 -40.44
C LYS A 596 -29.22 -9.27 -39.77
N ALA A 597 -29.36 -10.43 -40.43
CA ALA A 597 -30.07 -11.58 -39.89
C ALA A 597 -29.42 -12.13 -38.61
N ASN A 598 -28.09 -12.01 -38.50
CA ASN A 598 -27.32 -12.45 -37.33
C ASN A 598 -27.06 -11.33 -36.30
N ASN A 599 -27.72 -10.17 -36.41
CA ASN A 599 -27.50 -8.99 -35.55
C ASN A 599 -26.03 -8.52 -35.48
N ARG A 600 -25.25 -8.73 -36.56
CA ARG A 600 -23.85 -8.32 -36.69
C ARG A 600 -23.70 -7.11 -37.61
N LEU A 601 -22.62 -6.35 -37.43
CA LEU A 601 -22.32 -5.18 -38.27
C LEU A 601 -21.49 -5.59 -39.50
N ALA A 602 -22.05 -5.37 -40.69
CA ALA A 602 -21.33 -5.57 -41.95
C ALA A 602 -20.18 -4.57 -42.13
N VAL A 603 -19.09 -5.00 -42.77
CA VAL A 603 -18.03 -4.08 -43.24
C VAL A 603 -18.51 -3.27 -44.46
N ASN A 604 -17.81 -2.19 -44.79
CA ASN A 604 -18.10 -1.43 -46.01
C ASN A 604 -17.69 -2.22 -47.27
N SER A 605 -18.17 -1.81 -48.45
CA SER A 605 -17.95 -2.55 -49.70
C SER A 605 -16.47 -2.64 -50.10
N SER A 606 -15.68 -1.60 -49.80
CA SER A 606 -14.25 -1.56 -50.08
C SER A 606 -13.48 -2.56 -49.21
N GLU A 607 -13.76 -2.59 -47.92
CA GLU A 607 -13.18 -3.53 -46.96
C GLU A 607 -13.60 -4.97 -47.24
N PHE A 608 -14.87 -5.19 -47.62
CA PHE A 608 -15.35 -6.51 -48.04
C PHE A 608 -14.56 -7.03 -49.25
N ALA A 609 -14.37 -6.20 -50.28
CA ALA A 609 -13.60 -6.57 -51.46
C ALA A 609 -12.13 -6.83 -51.13
N ARG A 610 -11.51 -5.98 -50.29
CA ARG A 610 -10.13 -6.14 -49.83
C ARG A 610 -9.94 -7.47 -49.09
N ARG A 611 -10.86 -7.84 -48.20
CA ARG A 611 -10.80 -9.12 -47.47
C ARG A 611 -10.96 -10.33 -48.38
N LEU A 612 -11.80 -10.25 -49.42
CA LEU A 612 -11.91 -11.30 -50.44
C LEU A 612 -10.62 -11.47 -51.25
N GLU A 613 -9.90 -10.40 -51.51
CA GLU A 613 -8.59 -10.47 -52.18
C GLU A 613 -7.50 -11.03 -51.25
N GLU A 614 -7.38 -10.50 -50.03
CA GLU A 614 -6.28 -10.81 -49.11
C GLU A 614 -6.44 -12.16 -48.40
N GLN A 615 -7.64 -12.49 -47.91
CA GLN A 615 -7.87 -13.67 -47.06
C GLN A 615 -8.34 -14.89 -47.86
N VAL A 616 -8.99 -14.64 -49.01
CA VAL A 616 -9.63 -15.68 -49.84
C VAL A 616 -8.90 -15.87 -51.17
N GLY A 617 -8.14 -14.87 -51.64
CA GLY A 617 -7.41 -14.94 -52.90
C GLY A 617 -8.27 -14.71 -54.15
N ALA A 618 -9.50 -14.22 -54.00
CA ALA A 618 -10.38 -13.89 -55.11
C ALA A 618 -9.89 -12.63 -55.82
N LYS A 619 -9.86 -12.61 -57.17
CA LYS A 619 -9.41 -11.43 -57.92
C LYS A 619 -10.58 -10.53 -58.26
N CYS A 620 -10.61 -9.30 -57.72
CA CYS A 620 -11.62 -8.32 -58.10
C CYS A 620 -11.18 -7.56 -59.36
N THR A 621 -11.97 -7.65 -60.43
CA THR A 621 -11.72 -6.97 -61.70
C THR A 621 -12.91 -6.10 -62.08
N ARG A 622 -12.65 -5.03 -62.82
CA ARG A 622 -13.70 -4.28 -63.51
C ARG A 622 -13.73 -4.75 -64.97
N PRO A 623 -14.85 -5.25 -65.48
CA PRO A 623 -14.95 -5.62 -66.89
C PRO A 623 -14.83 -4.38 -67.79
N ASP A 624 -14.14 -4.54 -68.92
CA ASP A 624 -14.02 -3.52 -69.97
C ASP A 624 -15.31 -3.49 -70.82
N GLY A 625 -15.98 -2.33 -70.90
CA GLY A 625 -17.25 -2.17 -71.63
C GLY A 625 -18.02 -0.88 -71.31
N PRO A 626 -19.15 -0.59 -72.01
CA PRO A 626 -20.01 0.55 -71.71
C PRO A 626 -20.76 0.37 -70.35
N PRO A 627 -21.06 1.46 -69.62
CA PRO A 627 -21.67 1.41 -68.30
C PRO A 627 -23.10 0.82 -68.30
N PRO A 628 -23.56 0.20 -67.19
CA PRO A 628 -22.94 0.18 -65.86
C PRO A 628 -21.87 -0.91 -65.67
N ARG A 629 -20.66 -0.52 -65.21
CA ARG A 629 -19.54 -1.45 -64.94
C ARG A 629 -19.63 -1.99 -63.50
N ARG A 630 -20.14 -3.21 -63.33
CA ARG A 630 -20.16 -3.89 -62.02
C ARG A 630 -18.83 -4.60 -61.77
N ARG A 631 -18.29 -4.50 -60.55
CA ARG A 631 -17.07 -5.21 -60.14
C ARG A 631 -17.36 -6.72 -60.07
N ILE A 632 -16.49 -7.53 -60.66
CA ILE A 632 -16.61 -8.99 -60.72
C ILE A 632 -15.48 -9.61 -59.89
N LEU A 633 -15.83 -10.59 -59.06
CA LEU A 633 -14.90 -11.43 -58.31
C LEU A 633 -14.68 -12.72 -59.09
N ARG A 634 -13.45 -13.04 -59.46
CA ARG A 634 -13.09 -14.32 -60.10
C ARG A 634 -12.45 -15.28 -59.10
N GLY A 635 -12.73 -16.57 -59.24
CA GLY A 635 -12.17 -17.63 -58.38
C GLY A 635 -13.06 -18.01 -57.21
N LEU A 636 -14.33 -17.59 -57.22
CA LEU A 636 -15.26 -17.77 -56.14
C LEU A 636 -16.65 -18.08 -56.71
N LYS A 637 -17.36 -18.98 -56.03
CA LYS A 637 -18.73 -19.37 -56.31
C LYS A 637 -19.59 -19.20 -55.07
N TYR A 638 -20.75 -18.57 -55.21
CA TYR A 638 -21.75 -18.55 -54.15
C TYR A 638 -22.54 -19.88 -54.16
N VAL A 639 -22.65 -20.53 -53.00
CA VAL A 639 -23.26 -21.86 -52.85
C VAL A 639 -24.54 -21.86 -52.00
N GLY A 640 -24.92 -20.71 -51.44
CA GLY A 640 -26.11 -20.60 -50.61
C GLY A 640 -27.42 -20.91 -51.35
N SER A 641 -28.35 -21.59 -50.67
CA SER A 641 -29.73 -21.72 -51.13
C SER A 641 -30.34 -20.33 -51.35
N ARG A 642 -31.01 -20.12 -52.50
CA ARG A 642 -31.64 -18.86 -52.94
C ARG A 642 -32.80 -18.34 -52.05
N HIS A 643 -32.83 -18.67 -50.76
CA HIS A 643 -33.81 -18.15 -49.80
C HIS A 643 -33.49 -16.74 -49.30
N PHE A 644 -32.27 -16.24 -49.55
CA PHE A 644 -31.84 -14.88 -49.21
C PHE A 644 -31.57 -13.98 -50.43
N ALA A 645 -32.01 -14.42 -51.63
CA ALA A 645 -31.81 -13.73 -52.90
C ALA A 645 -32.82 -12.59 -53.11
#